data_AF-A0A955UKP7-F1
#
_entry.id   AF-A0A955UKP7-F1
#
_cell.length_a   1.000
_cell.length_b   1.000
_cell.length_c   1.000
_cell.angle_alpha   90.00
_cell.angle_beta   90.00
_cell.angle_gamma   90.00
#
_symmetry.space_group_name_H-M   'P 1'
#
loop_
_entity.id
_entity.type
_entity.pdbx_description
1 polymer ?
#
loop_
_entity_poly.entity_id
_entity_poly.type
_entity_poly.pdbx_seq_one_letter_code
_entity_poly.pdbx_strand_id
1 'polypeptide(L)'
;MPAPLLASSIHRPARRTAFVVPARRAPLAVPAPCVMPVLAALLVALGACSTQDEASTKTDETTAAASASDGTASGSDRPLAPSGRPYSEEREACLDRDPERRALWGELHVHSTLSMDAWMWDVRNGPDDTYRFGKGEEVLLPPLDAEGRPTRPARLERPLDFAALTDHASFQGEVALCTRPGSEAYDTPGCRIFRDEAQPVNATVDAFTARMSTISGALDPLSIVPRRNPELCGEDGARCRGMMRTVWEEQQAAAERHYDRSAQCRFTTFPAYEYTATPGLAKVHHNVIFRNENVPAAPIPWVDVPDVYDLWEGLRTQCTNAGIGCDVVTLPHNSNLSNGNMFAVTGRDLPLETQRARAMLRADLERLVEISQIKGDSECRNGLWNVFGATDEFCGYEEWRKPDSEDCQEGTGRGALLDQGCVSRTDYVRYALLEGFREEQRLGVNPYKLGIIAATDTHNATPGDVEEYSYQGWQGAADATIQQRLDPGTSPINATNSLMSSPGGLAGVWAEENSRDAIFDALKRRETFGTSGPRITARFFGGWDYPAELCGDADLVRRGYAQGVPMGGDLPPAPEGANAPVFVVSALRDVGIPEHPGGQLQRAQVVKGWVDAEGHFQQRVYDVAGGANEASVDPATCEPVGAGHDALCTVWRDPDFDAATNAVYYVRVLENPSCRWSARQCLELPEAERPPSCRNGAVPTTIQERLWTSPIWYSAEAPRA
;
A
#
# COMPACT_ATOMS: atom_id res chain seq x y z
N MET A 1 -43.69 -15.58 41.06
CA MET A 1 -44.98 -15.20 41.69
C MET A 1 -45.22 -13.70 41.45
N PRO A 2 -46.46 -13.26 41.23
CA PRO A 2 -46.92 -12.83 39.90
C PRO A 2 -47.29 -11.33 39.77
N ALA A 3 -47.58 -10.93 38.53
CA ALA A 3 -48.23 -9.67 38.10
C ALA A 3 -49.59 -9.42 38.79
N PRO A 4 -50.21 -8.21 38.69
CA PRO A 4 -51.15 -7.97 37.56
C PRO A 4 -51.35 -6.49 37.09
N LEU A 5 -51.62 -6.30 35.78
CA LEU A 5 -52.86 -5.81 35.12
C LEU A 5 -53.13 -4.28 35.10
N LEU A 6 -53.29 -3.71 33.89
CA LEU A 6 -54.61 -3.52 33.26
C LEU A 6 -54.52 -2.92 31.85
N ALA A 7 -55.43 -3.40 31.01
CA ALA A 7 -55.58 -3.16 29.58
C ALA A 7 -56.53 -1.99 29.25
N SER A 8 -56.47 -1.48 28.02
CA SER A 8 -57.68 -1.32 27.20
C SER A 8 -57.36 -1.14 25.72
N SER A 9 -57.90 -2.05 24.91
CA SER A 9 -58.06 -1.96 23.46
C SER A 9 -59.32 -1.16 23.09
N ILE A 10 -59.37 -0.51 21.93
CA ILE A 10 -60.56 -0.49 21.05
C ILE A 10 -60.14 -0.20 19.59
N HIS A 11 -60.97 -0.76 18.71
CA HIS A 11 -60.94 -1.07 17.28
C HIS A 11 -60.48 -0.07 16.20
N ARG A 12 -60.04 -0.71 15.10
CA ARG A 12 -59.86 -0.25 13.71
C ARG A 12 -61.13 0.40 13.09
N PRO A 13 -60.99 1.09 11.93
CA PRO A 13 -61.24 0.39 10.68
C PRO A 13 -60.24 0.68 9.54
N ALA A 14 -60.17 -0.29 8.63
CA ALA A 14 -59.37 -0.30 7.42
C ALA A 14 -59.85 0.72 6.36
N ARG A 15 -58.92 1.30 5.60
CA ARG A 15 -59.15 1.73 4.22
C ARG A 15 -57.98 1.34 3.33
N ARG A 16 -58.31 0.48 2.36
CA ARG A 16 -57.53 0.17 1.16
C ARG A 16 -57.45 1.42 0.29
N THR A 17 -56.28 1.75 -0.24
CA THR A 17 -56.14 2.38 -1.55
C THR A 17 -54.96 1.73 -2.26
N ALA A 18 -55.27 1.07 -3.37
CA ALA A 18 -54.32 0.49 -4.29
C ALA A 18 -53.78 1.60 -5.20
N PHE A 19 -52.46 1.67 -5.35
CA PHE A 19 -51.84 2.37 -6.47
C PHE A 19 -51.29 1.33 -7.43
N VAL A 20 -51.90 1.31 -8.61
CA VAL A 20 -51.52 0.52 -9.78
C VAL A 20 -50.48 1.33 -10.56
N VAL A 21 -49.30 0.77 -10.81
CA VAL A 21 -48.33 1.30 -11.77
C VAL A 21 -48.41 0.42 -13.03
N PRO A 22 -48.65 0.98 -14.24
CA PRO A 22 -48.87 0.19 -15.43
C PRO A 22 -47.56 -0.22 -16.13
N ALA A 23 -47.69 -1.30 -16.89
CA ALA A 23 -46.63 -1.98 -17.61
C ALA A 23 -46.08 -1.22 -18.83
N ARG A 24 -44.81 -1.54 -19.09
CA ARG A 24 -43.99 -1.47 -20.32
C ARG A 24 -44.71 -1.09 -21.62
N ARG A 25 -44.18 -0.06 -22.29
CA ARG A 25 -44.25 0.13 -23.76
C ARG A 25 -42.84 0.12 -24.35
N ALA A 26 -42.71 -0.57 -25.47
CA ALA A 26 -41.49 -0.76 -26.27
C ALA A 26 -40.96 0.55 -26.88
N PRO A 27 -39.66 0.66 -27.21
CA PRO A 27 -39.18 1.70 -28.10
C PRO A 27 -39.28 1.26 -29.58
N LEU A 28 -39.74 2.21 -30.38
CA LEU A 28 -39.78 2.18 -31.84
C LEU A 28 -38.37 2.16 -32.44
N ALA A 29 -38.28 1.55 -33.61
CA ALA A 29 -37.09 1.42 -34.44
C ALA A 29 -36.98 2.53 -35.50
N VAL A 30 -35.75 2.63 -36.06
CA VAL A 30 -35.36 3.13 -37.41
C VAL A 30 -35.01 4.64 -37.51
N PRO A 31 -34.04 5.10 -38.37
CA PRO A 31 -33.10 4.38 -39.26
C PRO A 31 -31.60 4.73 -39.10
N ALA A 32 -30.78 3.80 -39.58
CA ALA A 32 -29.41 4.03 -40.05
C ALA A 32 -29.38 4.72 -41.43
N PRO A 33 -28.28 5.38 -41.82
CA PRO A 33 -27.96 5.59 -43.22
C PRO A 33 -26.89 4.59 -43.68
N CYS A 34 -27.28 3.74 -44.64
CA CYS A 34 -26.38 3.08 -45.58
C CYS A 34 -26.22 4.00 -46.81
N VAL A 35 -24.99 4.34 -47.23
CA VAL A 35 -24.59 4.40 -48.66
C VAL A 35 -23.08 4.15 -48.79
N MET A 36 -22.75 2.93 -49.24
CA MET A 36 -21.77 2.46 -50.24
C MET A 36 -20.39 3.15 -50.51
N PRO A 37 -19.40 2.35 -50.99
CA PRO A 37 -17.97 2.66 -51.05
C PRO A 37 -17.53 3.18 -52.43
N VAL A 38 -16.33 3.77 -52.50
CA VAL A 38 -15.57 3.90 -53.75
C VAL A 38 -14.20 3.28 -53.57
N LEU A 39 -14.01 2.17 -54.27
CA LEU A 39 -12.71 1.58 -54.61
C LEU A 39 -12.14 2.34 -55.81
N ALA A 40 -10.87 2.74 -55.77
CA ALA A 40 -10.04 2.84 -56.96
C ALA A 40 -8.56 2.69 -56.58
N ALA A 41 -7.98 1.59 -57.06
CA ALA A 41 -6.54 1.35 -57.10
C ALA A 41 -5.93 2.04 -58.33
N LEU A 42 -4.64 2.44 -58.26
CA LEU A 42 -3.56 2.02 -59.19
C LEU A 42 -2.22 2.75 -58.90
N LEU A 43 -1.24 1.98 -58.40
CA LEU A 43 0.07 1.67 -59.00
C LEU A 43 0.81 2.68 -59.93
N VAL A 44 2.08 2.95 -59.55
CA VAL A 44 3.36 2.76 -60.33
C VAL A 44 4.26 3.99 -60.62
N ALA A 45 5.54 3.76 -60.25
CA ALA A 45 6.83 4.17 -60.83
C ALA A 45 7.47 5.54 -60.53
N LEU A 46 8.58 5.45 -59.78
CA LEU A 46 9.98 5.75 -60.17
C LEU A 46 10.29 7.07 -60.89
N GLY A 47 11.21 7.83 -60.30
CA GLY A 47 11.95 8.88 -60.99
C GLY A 47 12.99 9.53 -60.08
N ALA A 48 14.19 8.96 -60.03
CA ALA A 48 15.39 9.61 -59.51
C ALA A 48 15.76 10.82 -60.38
N CYS A 49 16.32 11.88 -59.78
CA CYS A 49 17.56 12.51 -60.24
C CYS A 49 18.00 13.64 -59.28
N SER A 50 19.28 13.55 -58.94
CA SER A 50 20.18 14.51 -58.30
C SER A 50 20.41 15.77 -59.12
N THR A 51 20.85 16.84 -58.45
CA THR A 51 22.03 17.71 -58.75
C THR A 51 22.10 18.77 -57.63
N GLN A 52 23.15 18.84 -56.79
CA GLN A 52 24.47 19.45 -57.01
C GLN A 52 24.40 20.92 -57.44
N ASP A 53 25.21 21.88 -57.01
CA ASP A 53 26.27 22.06 -56.01
C ASP A 53 26.68 23.55 -56.10
N GLU A 54 27.40 24.06 -55.10
CA GLU A 54 28.46 25.12 -55.11
C GLU A 54 28.45 25.86 -53.75
N ALA A 55 29.30 25.54 -52.76
CA ALA A 55 30.75 25.82 -52.60
C ALA A 55 31.07 27.33 -52.56
N SER A 56 31.86 27.94 -51.67
CA SER A 56 33.11 27.58 -50.95
C SER A 56 33.43 28.71 -49.93
N THR A 57 33.96 28.49 -48.72
CA THR A 57 35.42 28.52 -48.34
C THR A 57 35.56 28.24 -46.82
N LYS A 58 36.05 27.08 -46.33
CA LYS A 58 37.41 26.70 -45.86
C LYS A 58 38.16 27.73 -44.98
N THR A 59 38.49 27.43 -43.71
CA THR A 59 39.69 26.70 -43.16
C THR A 59 39.60 26.78 -41.61
N ASP A 60 40.14 25.93 -40.72
CA ASP A 60 40.93 24.69 -40.76
C ASP A 60 40.77 23.89 -39.44
N GLU A 61 40.82 22.57 -39.61
CA GLU A 61 41.43 21.47 -38.82
C GLU A 61 41.49 21.44 -37.27
N THR A 62 40.96 20.35 -36.70
CA THR A 62 41.78 19.30 -36.08
C THR A 62 41.06 17.94 -36.10
N THR A 63 41.81 16.91 -36.46
CA THR A 63 41.40 15.56 -36.85
C THR A 63 41.55 14.55 -35.72
N ALA A 64 40.63 13.58 -35.63
CA ALA A 64 40.93 12.14 -35.53
C ALA A 64 39.61 11.34 -35.57
N ALA A 65 39.43 10.57 -36.64
CA ALA A 65 38.29 9.68 -36.86
C ALA A 65 38.59 8.25 -36.40
N ALA A 66 37.54 7.65 -35.85
CA ALA A 66 37.12 6.24 -35.85
C ALA A 66 38.12 5.13 -36.24
N SER A 67 38.24 4.13 -35.35
CA SER A 67 38.39 2.72 -35.74
C SER A 67 37.09 1.98 -35.46
N ALA A 68 36.46 1.48 -36.52
CA ALA A 68 35.47 0.42 -36.43
C ALA A 68 36.18 -0.88 -36.06
N SER A 69 35.69 -1.56 -35.02
CA SER A 69 36.05 -2.95 -34.71
C SER A 69 34.78 -3.76 -34.51
N ASP A 70 34.79 -4.94 -35.11
CA ASP A 70 33.73 -5.93 -35.20
C ASP A 70 32.90 -6.11 -33.92
N GLY A 71 31.58 -6.17 -34.12
CA GLY A 71 30.60 -6.45 -33.08
C GLY A 71 30.66 -7.90 -32.63
N THR A 72 31.46 -8.18 -31.61
CA THR A 72 31.20 -9.24 -30.64
C THR A 72 30.49 -8.61 -29.45
N ALA A 73 29.30 -9.13 -29.12
CA ALA A 73 28.50 -8.72 -27.97
C ALA A 73 29.36 -8.65 -26.69
N SER A 74 29.57 -7.45 -26.14
CA SER A 74 30.11 -7.30 -24.80
C SER A 74 29.00 -7.67 -23.80
N GLY A 75 29.05 -8.89 -23.29
CA GLY A 75 28.41 -9.21 -22.01
C GLY A 75 28.98 -8.25 -20.97
N SER A 76 28.11 -7.50 -20.28
CA SER A 76 28.52 -6.53 -19.28
C SER A 76 29.39 -7.18 -18.20
N ASP A 77 30.57 -6.63 -17.94
CA ASP A 77 31.53 -7.06 -16.91
C ASP A 77 31.05 -6.67 -15.48
N ARG A 78 29.73 -6.56 -15.28
CA ARG A 78 29.13 -6.16 -14.01
C ARG A 78 29.22 -7.29 -12.99
N PRO A 79 29.45 -7.00 -11.69
CA PRO A 79 29.40 -8.00 -10.64
C PRO A 79 28.06 -8.74 -10.61
N LEU A 80 28.07 -9.98 -10.12
CA LEU A 80 26.85 -10.78 -9.99
C LEU A 80 26.11 -10.44 -8.69
N ALA A 81 24.81 -10.21 -8.81
CA ALA A 81 23.85 -10.18 -7.71
C ALA A 81 23.66 -11.59 -7.12
N PRO A 82 23.05 -11.74 -5.92
CA PRO A 82 22.78 -13.05 -5.32
C PRO A 82 21.97 -14.00 -6.19
N SER A 83 21.13 -13.46 -7.09
CA SER A 83 20.39 -14.25 -8.08
C SER A 83 21.27 -14.97 -9.12
N GLY A 84 22.58 -14.73 -9.13
CA GLY A 84 23.53 -15.25 -10.14
C GLY A 84 23.51 -14.49 -11.46
N ARG A 85 22.64 -13.47 -11.59
CA ARG A 85 22.61 -12.55 -12.73
C ARG A 85 23.49 -11.33 -12.44
N PRO A 86 24.06 -10.67 -13.47
CA PRO A 86 24.69 -9.36 -13.28
C PRO A 86 23.70 -8.38 -12.63
N TYR A 87 24.21 -7.47 -11.79
CA TYR A 87 23.37 -6.40 -11.24
C TYR A 87 22.68 -5.62 -12.36
N SER A 88 21.40 -5.27 -12.13
CA SER A 88 20.60 -4.51 -13.08
C SER A 88 21.09 -3.06 -13.25
N GLU A 89 21.89 -2.59 -12.28
CA GLU A 89 22.50 -1.26 -12.23
C GLU A 89 24.04 -1.32 -12.11
N GLU A 90 24.71 -0.18 -12.30
CA GLU A 90 26.15 -0.08 -12.05
C GLU A 90 26.45 0.11 -10.55
N ARG A 91 27.05 -0.90 -9.93
CA ARG A 91 27.44 -0.86 -8.51
C ARG A 91 28.58 -1.82 -8.19
N GLU A 92 29.20 -1.63 -7.03
CA GLU A 92 30.05 -2.64 -6.40
C GLU A 92 29.19 -3.76 -5.78
N ALA A 93 29.72 -4.98 -5.75
CA ALA A 93 29.07 -6.10 -5.06
C ALA A 93 29.07 -5.90 -3.55
N CYS A 94 27.94 -6.18 -2.88
CA CYS A 94 27.87 -6.11 -1.42
C CYS A 94 28.87 -7.06 -0.76
N LEU A 95 29.58 -6.57 0.26
CA LEU A 95 30.46 -7.39 1.10
C LEU A 95 29.66 -8.35 1.98
N ASP A 96 28.50 -7.90 2.45
CA ASP A 96 27.66 -8.63 3.39
C ASP A 96 26.50 -9.32 2.66
N ARG A 97 26.65 -10.64 2.50
CA ARG A 97 25.73 -11.53 1.80
C ARG A 97 25.41 -12.73 2.67
N ASP A 98 24.12 -12.98 2.86
CA ASP A 98 23.62 -14.14 3.57
C ASP A 98 22.77 -15.01 2.62
N PRO A 99 23.24 -16.21 2.23
CA PRO A 99 22.45 -17.11 1.39
C PRO A 99 21.17 -17.62 2.07
N GLU A 100 21.07 -17.51 3.40
CA GLU A 100 19.87 -17.84 4.19
C GLU A 100 18.97 -16.61 4.41
N ARG A 101 19.34 -15.47 3.82
CA ARG A 101 18.65 -14.18 3.84
C ARG A 101 18.58 -13.58 5.24
N ARG A 102 18.62 -12.25 5.30
CA ARG A 102 18.39 -11.47 6.51
C ARG A 102 17.12 -10.64 6.38
N ALA A 103 16.51 -10.30 7.51
CA ALA A 103 15.42 -9.36 7.55
C ALA A 103 16.01 -7.97 7.34
N LEU A 104 15.55 -7.29 6.29
CA LEU A 104 15.81 -5.87 6.06
C LEU A 104 14.52 -5.11 6.31
N TRP A 105 14.65 -3.93 6.92
CA TRP A 105 13.56 -3.08 7.36
C TRP A 105 13.46 -1.84 6.50
N GLY A 106 12.27 -1.51 6.01
CA GLY A 106 12.13 -0.34 5.17
C GLY A 106 10.74 0.26 5.12
N GLU A 107 10.68 1.33 4.33
CA GLU A 107 9.49 2.11 4.04
C GLU A 107 9.19 1.99 2.54
N LEU A 108 7.92 1.78 2.19
CA LEU A 108 7.46 1.73 0.79
C LEU A 108 6.30 2.71 0.53
N HIS A 109 5.88 3.48 1.53
CA HIS A 109 4.79 4.44 1.43
C HIS A 109 5.04 5.66 2.34
N VAL A 110 5.50 6.75 1.74
CA VAL A 110 5.71 8.03 2.44
C VAL A 110 5.54 9.18 1.47
N HIS A 111 5.06 10.33 1.96
CA HIS A 111 4.90 11.55 1.18
C HIS A 111 5.83 12.67 1.67
N SER A 112 6.27 13.49 0.73
CA SER A 112 7.13 14.66 0.92
C SER A 112 6.40 15.95 0.50
N THR A 113 7.11 17.08 0.53
CA THR A 113 6.60 18.38 0.07
C THR A 113 6.12 18.39 -1.40
N LEU A 114 6.44 17.38 -2.21
CA LEU A 114 5.96 17.26 -3.58
C LEU A 114 4.49 16.77 -3.65
N SER A 115 3.98 16.14 -2.60
CA SER A 115 2.57 15.76 -2.48
C SER A 115 1.69 16.93 -2.07
N MET A 116 0.47 16.94 -2.61
CA MET A 116 -0.54 17.98 -2.39
C MET A 116 -0.93 18.18 -0.93
N ASP A 117 -1.17 17.09 -0.21
CA ASP A 117 -1.63 17.06 1.18
C ASP A 117 -0.52 17.39 2.16
N ALA A 118 0.67 16.83 1.98
CA ALA A 118 1.87 17.20 2.73
C ALA A 118 2.18 18.70 2.60
N TRP A 119 2.23 19.22 1.36
CA TRP A 119 2.51 20.65 1.14
C TRP A 119 1.46 21.54 1.78
N MET A 120 0.19 21.15 1.70
CA MET A 120 -0.92 21.90 2.26
C MET A 120 -0.88 21.99 3.79
N TRP A 121 -0.25 21.04 4.47
CA TRP A 121 -0.01 21.08 5.92
C TRP A 121 1.34 21.67 6.31
N ASP A 122 1.89 22.52 5.45
CA ASP A 122 3.15 23.23 5.65
C ASP A 122 4.40 22.34 5.73
N VAL A 123 4.33 21.10 5.29
CA VAL A 123 5.51 20.25 5.18
C VAL A 123 6.37 20.76 4.02
N ARG A 124 7.63 21.07 4.34
CA ARG A 124 8.64 21.61 3.40
C ARG A 124 9.81 20.66 3.17
N ASN A 125 9.80 19.51 3.83
CA ASN A 125 10.82 18.48 3.70
C ASN A 125 10.67 17.83 2.34
N GLY A 126 11.74 17.89 1.55
CA GLY A 126 11.78 17.36 0.18
C GLY A 126 12.27 15.90 0.12
N PRO A 127 12.42 15.36 -1.10
CA PRO A 127 12.91 14.00 -1.31
C PRO A 127 14.24 13.67 -0.61
N ASP A 128 15.22 14.60 -0.63
CA ASP A 128 16.49 14.37 0.08
C ASP A 128 16.28 14.29 1.60
N ASP A 129 15.41 15.13 2.18
CA ASP A 129 15.12 15.10 3.63
C ASP A 129 14.45 13.79 4.04
N THR A 130 13.53 13.26 3.22
CA THR A 130 12.91 11.94 3.40
C THR A 130 13.98 10.85 3.56
N TYR A 131 14.94 10.78 2.64
CA TYR A 131 15.99 9.76 2.70
C TYR A 131 17.03 10.04 3.78
N ARG A 132 17.31 11.30 4.12
CA ARG A 132 18.14 11.65 5.28
C ARG A 132 17.51 11.15 6.57
N PHE A 133 16.22 11.37 6.77
CA PHE A 133 15.46 10.85 7.92
C PHE A 133 15.51 9.32 7.98
N GLY A 134 15.27 8.64 6.84
CA GLY A 134 15.37 7.17 6.75
C GLY A 134 16.73 6.60 7.18
N LYS A 135 17.82 7.34 6.93
CA LYS A 135 19.18 6.98 7.41
C LYS A 135 19.44 7.36 8.88
N GLY A 136 18.45 7.89 9.58
CA GLY A 136 18.56 8.36 10.97
C GLY A 136 19.23 9.71 11.14
N GLU A 137 19.20 10.58 10.12
CA GLU A 137 19.56 11.99 10.27
C GLU A 137 18.37 12.81 10.81
N GLU A 138 18.65 13.92 11.47
CA GLU A 138 17.60 14.83 11.96
C GLU A 138 17.01 15.65 10.79
N VAL A 139 15.69 15.80 10.82
CA VAL A 139 14.94 16.76 10.02
C VAL A 139 14.06 17.62 10.93
N LEU A 140 13.55 18.73 10.41
CA LEU A 140 12.63 19.59 11.13
C LEU A 140 11.23 19.46 10.54
N LEU A 141 10.20 19.44 11.37
CA LEU A 141 8.78 19.38 11.02
C LEU A 141 8.10 20.72 11.31
N PRO A 142 6.92 20.99 10.71
CA PRO A 142 6.10 22.16 11.03
C PRO A 142 5.74 22.24 12.54
N PRO A 143 5.30 23.41 13.03
CA PRO A 143 4.93 24.61 12.29
C PRO A 143 6.14 25.37 11.74
N LEU A 144 5.88 26.27 10.80
CA LEU A 144 6.90 27.16 10.24
C LEU A 144 7.10 28.39 11.14
N ASP A 145 8.33 28.87 11.28
CA ASP A 145 8.66 30.14 11.93
C ASP A 145 8.33 31.36 11.03
N ALA A 146 8.62 32.56 11.51
CA ALA A 146 8.38 33.80 10.76
C ALA A 146 9.19 33.90 9.45
N GLU A 147 10.27 33.13 9.32
CA GLU A 147 11.10 33.02 8.13
C GLU A 147 10.68 31.84 7.22
N GLY A 148 9.61 31.13 7.57
CA GLY A 148 9.08 30.00 6.80
C GLY A 148 9.83 28.69 7.00
N ARG A 149 10.61 28.55 8.09
CA ARG A 149 11.40 27.34 8.38
C ARG A 149 10.69 26.43 9.38
N PRO A 150 10.69 25.10 9.18
CA PRO A 150 10.15 24.15 10.16
C PRO A 150 10.89 24.23 11.51
N THR A 151 10.21 23.87 12.60
CA THR A 151 10.66 24.17 13.97
C THR A 151 10.77 22.97 14.92
N ARG A 152 10.13 21.84 14.63
CA ARG A 152 10.12 20.66 15.52
C ARG A 152 11.14 19.62 15.05
N PRO A 153 12.19 19.30 15.83
CA PRO A 153 13.13 18.25 15.43
C PRO A 153 12.50 16.86 15.48
N ALA A 154 12.79 16.05 14.47
CA ALA A 154 12.40 14.66 14.37
C ALA A 154 13.58 13.82 13.86
N ARG A 155 13.74 12.62 14.41
CA ARG A 155 14.80 11.69 14.05
C ARG A 155 14.41 10.25 14.39
N LEU A 156 14.68 9.31 13.50
CA LEU A 156 14.57 7.88 13.82
C LEU A 156 15.61 7.47 14.87
N GLU A 157 15.17 6.73 15.88
CA GLU A 157 16.06 6.08 16.82
C GLU A 157 16.90 4.95 16.19
N ARG A 158 16.33 4.28 15.18
CA ARG A 158 16.96 3.20 14.43
C ARG A 158 16.80 3.47 12.94
N PRO A 159 17.88 3.61 12.16
CA PRO A 159 17.80 3.78 10.71
C PRO A 159 17.07 2.62 10.01
N LEU A 160 16.56 2.89 8.80
CA LEU A 160 16.03 1.89 7.87
C LEU A 160 17.14 1.31 6.99
N ASP A 161 16.92 0.11 6.46
CA ASP A 161 17.76 -0.50 5.44
C ASP A 161 17.41 0.01 4.04
N PHE A 162 16.12 0.29 3.79
CA PHE A 162 15.65 0.80 2.50
C PHE A 162 14.43 1.72 2.61
N ALA A 163 14.22 2.58 1.60
CA ALA A 163 13.04 3.43 1.50
C ALA A 163 12.62 3.74 0.06
N ALA A 164 11.32 3.87 -0.19
CA ALA A 164 10.77 4.42 -1.43
C ALA A 164 9.91 5.65 -1.12
N LEU A 165 10.13 6.75 -1.84
CA LEU A 165 9.26 7.93 -1.77
C LEU A 165 8.12 7.72 -2.75
N THR A 166 6.87 7.83 -2.29
CA THR A 166 5.68 7.55 -3.09
C THR A 166 4.74 8.74 -3.07
N ASP A 167 5.24 9.91 -3.49
CA ASP A 167 4.39 11.08 -3.64
C ASP A 167 3.26 10.82 -4.65
N HIS A 168 2.11 11.47 -4.42
CA HIS A 168 0.96 11.37 -5.30
C HIS A 168 1.32 11.82 -6.73
N ALA A 169 1.37 10.87 -7.67
CA ALA A 169 1.59 11.20 -9.08
C ALA A 169 0.43 12.02 -9.64
N SER A 170 -0.77 11.77 -9.12
CA SER A 170 -1.92 12.64 -9.35
C SER A 170 -1.64 13.99 -8.67
N PHE A 171 -1.70 15.07 -9.46
CA PHE A 171 -1.58 16.46 -9.01
C PHE A 171 -0.18 16.99 -8.65
N GLN A 172 0.89 16.19 -8.65
CA GLN A 172 2.24 16.73 -8.39
C GLN A 172 2.69 17.82 -9.40
N GLY A 173 2.20 17.77 -10.64
CA GLY A 173 2.44 18.81 -11.64
C GLY A 173 1.76 20.14 -11.27
N GLU A 174 0.52 20.06 -10.81
CA GLU A 174 -0.28 21.17 -10.28
C GLU A 174 0.37 21.79 -9.03
N VAL A 175 0.78 20.95 -8.08
CA VAL A 175 1.50 21.37 -6.86
C VAL A 175 2.77 22.12 -7.25
N ALA A 176 3.61 21.55 -8.10
CA ALA A 176 4.86 22.19 -8.53
C ALA A 176 4.63 23.50 -9.30
N LEU A 177 3.61 23.56 -10.16
CA LEU A 177 3.21 24.81 -10.81
C LEU A 177 2.79 25.86 -9.78
N CYS A 178 2.02 25.49 -8.77
CA CYS A 178 1.59 26.45 -7.76
C CYS A 178 2.67 26.79 -6.72
N THR A 179 3.74 26.03 -6.57
CA THR A 179 4.68 26.23 -5.44
C THR A 179 6.07 26.69 -5.88
N ARG A 180 6.46 26.47 -7.14
CA ARG A 180 7.78 26.87 -7.65
C ARG A 180 7.77 28.32 -8.12
N PRO A 181 8.56 29.22 -7.49
CA PRO A 181 8.71 30.58 -7.97
C PRO A 181 9.17 30.62 -9.43
N GLY A 182 8.55 31.49 -10.23
CA GLY A 182 8.86 31.64 -11.65
C GLY A 182 8.14 30.64 -12.58
N SER A 183 7.34 29.71 -12.04
CA SER A 183 6.39 28.98 -12.87
C SER A 183 5.36 29.95 -13.49
N GLU A 184 4.85 29.63 -14.68
CA GLU A 184 3.85 30.46 -15.35
C GLU A 184 2.49 30.55 -14.62
N ALA A 185 2.21 29.60 -13.71
CA ALA A 185 0.97 29.58 -12.94
C ALA A 185 1.13 30.14 -11.51
N TYR A 186 2.36 30.38 -11.06
CA TYR A 186 2.69 30.74 -9.67
C TYR A 186 1.86 31.95 -9.18
N ASP A 187 1.74 33.00 -9.97
CA ASP A 187 1.05 34.23 -9.59
C ASP A 187 -0.46 34.24 -9.85
N THR A 188 -1.01 33.13 -10.36
CA THR A 188 -2.46 33.05 -10.60
C THR A 188 -3.25 33.11 -9.28
N PRO A 189 -4.48 33.64 -9.29
CA PRO A 189 -5.32 33.65 -8.10
C PRO A 189 -5.51 32.26 -7.48
N GLY A 190 -5.68 31.23 -8.32
CA GLY A 190 -5.82 29.83 -7.86
C GLY A 190 -4.59 29.35 -7.10
N CYS A 191 -3.39 29.56 -7.63
CA CYS A 191 -2.17 29.15 -6.92
C CYS A 191 -1.88 29.99 -5.67
N ARG A 192 -2.25 31.27 -5.63
CA ARG A 192 -2.20 32.05 -4.38
C ARG A 192 -3.16 31.50 -3.32
N ILE A 193 -4.35 31.05 -3.71
CA ILE A 193 -5.27 30.34 -2.79
C ILE A 193 -4.65 29.03 -2.32
N PHE A 194 -4.09 28.21 -3.24
CA PHE A 194 -3.41 26.96 -2.88
C PHE A 194 -2.31 27.18 -1.83
N ARG A 195 -1.55 28.27 -1.99
CA ARG A 195 -0.48 28.69 -1.06
C ARG A 195 -0.94 29.40 0.22
N ASP A 196 -2.25 29.53 0.43
CA ASP A 196 -2.85 30.28 1.55
C ASP A 196 -2.46 31.77 1.58
N GLU A 197 -2.11 32.34 0.43
CA GLU A 197 -1.77 33.76 0.24
C GLU A 197 -2.99 34.61 -0.16
N ALA A 198 -4.11 33.97 -0.49
CA ALA A 198 -5.35 34.62 -0.90
C ALA A 198 -6.58 33.84 -0.44
N GLN A 199 -7.68 34.54 -0.19
CA GLN A 199 -8.95 33.94 0.20
C GLN A 199 -9.83 33.64 -1.03
N PRO A 200 -10.57 32.51 -1.06
CA PRO A 200 -11.51 32.23 -2.14
C PRO A 200 -12.67 33.24 -2.10
N VAL A 201 -13.07 33.75 -3.27
CA VAL A 201 -14.06 34.85 -3.38
C VAL A 201 -15.46 34.45 -2.87
N ASN A 202 -15.75 33.15 -2.67
CA ASN A 202 -17.04 32.63 -2.17
C ASN A 202 -16.90 31.31 -1.36
N ALA A 203 -15.93 31.19 -0.45
CA ALA A 203 -15.78 29.94 0.32
C ALA A 203 -16.94 29.71 1.29
N THR A 204 -17.79 28.72 0.99
CA THR A 204 -18.74 28.11 1.94
C THR A 204 -18.20 26.79 2.52
N VAL A 205 -16.95 26.46 2.22
CA VAL A 205 -16.24 25.22 2.60
C VAL A 205 -14.99 25.56 3.40
N ASP A 206 -14.43 24.59 4.13
CA ASP A 206 -13.22 24.77 4.93
C ASP A 206 -11.98 25.07 4.06
N ALA A 207 -10.91 25.58 4.70
CA ALA A 207 -9.70 26.02 4.02
C ALA A 207 -8.98 24.90 3.25
N PHE A 208 -8.97 23.68 3.80
CA PHE A 208 -8.36 22.53 3.12
C PHE A 208 -9.15 22.19 1.85
N THR A 209 -10.47 22.04 1.95
CA THR A 209 -11.33 21.75 0.79
C THR A 209 -11.23 22.86 -0.27
N ALA A 210 -11.16 24.12 0.16
CA ALA A 210 -11.00 25.26 -0.75
C ALA A 210 -9.66 25.20 -1.52
N ARG A 211 -8.56 24.91 -0.81
CA ARG A 211 -7.22 24.76 -1.40
C ARG A 211 -7.13 23.57 -2.33
N MET A 212 -7.65 22.40 -1.91
CA MET A 212 -7.70 21.20 -2.74
C MET A 212 -8.47 21.43 -4.05
N SER A 213 -9.59 22.14 -3.99
CA SER A 213 -10.43 22.45 -5.16
C SER A 213 -9.71 23.29 -6.23
N THR A 214 -8.62 23.97 -5.89
CA THR A 214 -7.82 24.74 -6.87
C THR A 214 -7.02 23.85 -7.82
N ILE A 215 -6.53 22.71 -7.32
CA ILE A 215 -5.65 21.79 -8.06
C ILE A 215 -6.35 20.48 -8.44
N SER A 216 -7.45 20.13 -7.77
CA SER A 216 -8.09 18.82 -7.91
C SER A 216 -9.60 18.88 -7.76
N GLY A 217 -10.32 18.19 -8.66
CA GLY A 217 -11.73 17.85 -8.48
C GLY A 217 -11.97 16.52 -7.76
N ALA A 218 -10.95 15.89 -7.18
CA ALA A 218 -11.05 14.55 -6.58
C ALA A 218 -11.93 14.48 -5.32
N LEU A 219 -12.19 15.62 -4.68
CA LEU A 219 -13.09 15.73 -3.53
C LEU A 219 -14.55 16.02 -3.94
N ASP A 220 -14.86 16.17 -5.23
CA ASP A 220 -16.24 16.30 -5.70
C ASP A 220 -16.93 14.91 -5.66
N PRO A 221 -17.95 14.70 -4.80
CA PRO A 221 -18.63 13.42 -4.68
C PRO A 221 -19.40 12.99 -5.94
N LEU A 222 -19.65 13.91 -6.88
CA LEU A 222 -20.28 13.63 -8.18
C LEU A 222 -19.23 13.31 -9.27
N SER A 223 -17.96 13.59 -9.02
CA SER A 223 -16.86 13.34 -9.94
C SER A 223 -16.37 11.89 -9.79
N ILE A 224 -16.65 11.06 -10.79
CA ILE A 224 -16.15 9.68 -10.89
C ILE A 224 -14.87 9.63 -11.74
N VAL A 225 -14.67 10.62 -12.62
CA VAL A 225 -13.49 10.76 -13.46
C VAL A 225 -12.97 12.19 -13.31
N PRO A 226 -11.81 12.40 -12.68
CA PRO A 226 -11.27 13.73 -12.49
C PRO A 226 -10.83 14.32 -13.84
N ARG A 227 -10.89 15.64 -13.94
CA ARG A 227 -10.28 16.41 -15.04
C ARG A 227 -9.24 17.36 -14.43
N ARG A 228 -8.14 17.56 -15.15
CA ARG A 228 -7.17 18.61 -14.80
C ARG A 228 -7.82 19.98 -14.94
N ASN A 229 -7.46 20.91 -14.05
CA ASN A 229 -7.97 22.28 -14.09
C ASN A 229 -7.42 23.00 -15.35
N PRO A 230 -8.25 23.40 -16.33
CA PRO A 230 -7.78 24.03 -17.57
C PRO A 230 -7.05 25.37 -17.36
N GLU A 231 -7.44 26.15 -16.35
CA GLU A 231 -6.79 27.43 -16.04
C GLU A 231 -5.34 27.22 -15.55
N LEU A 232 -5.15 26.16 -14.76
CA LEU A 232 -3.84 25.78 -14.22
C LEU A 232 -3.01 24.99 -15.24
N CYS A 233 -3.61 24.01 -15.92
CA CYS A 233 -2.90 23.01 -16.71
C CYS A 233 -2.92 23.24 -18.23
N GLY A 234 -3.67 24.26 -18.70
CA GLY A 234 -4.04 24.41 -20.11
C GLY A 234 -5.20 23.50 -20.51
N GLU A 235 -5.90 23.86 -21.59
CA GLU A 235 -7.09 23.13 -22.09
C GLU A 235 -6.84 21.64 -22.32
N ASP A 236 -5.63 21.27 -22.75
CA ASP A 236 -5.24 19.88 -22.99
C ASP A 236 -4.53 19.23 -21.80
N GLY A 237 -4.25 19.98 -20.72
CA GLY A 237 -3.50 19.52 -19.56
C GLY A 237 -1.98 19.39 -19.75
N ALA A 238 -1.43 19.83 -20.90
CA ALA A 238 -0.03 19.60 -21.25
C ALA A 238 0.95 20.25 -20.27
N ARG A 239 0.59 21.40 -19.70
CA ARG A 239 1.45 22.12 -18.74
C ARG A 239 1.69 21.29 -17.47
N CYS A 240 0.63 20.75 -16.88
CA CYS A 240 0.74 19.93 -15.67
C CYS A 240 1.47 18.61 -15.96
N ARG A 241 1.22 17.96 -17.11
CA ARG A 241 1.99 16.77 -17.51
C ARG A 241 3.48 17.06 -17.74
N GLY A 242 3.80 18.22 -18.30
CA GLY A 242 5.18 18.69 -18.46
C GLY A 242 5.87 18.91 -17.12
N MET A 243 5.24 19.64 -16.20
CA MET A 243 5.78 19.86 -14.85
C MET A 243 5.90 18.55 -14.05
N MET A 244 4.90 17.65 -14.16
CA MET A 244 4.91 16.33 -13.52
C MET A 244 6.14 15.51 -13.90
N ARG A 245 6.59 15.58 -15.16
CA ARG A 245 7.84 14.94 -15.61
C ARG A 245 9.06 15.50 -14.88
N THR A 246 9.14 16.81 -14.72
CA THR A 246 10.26 17.45 -13.99
C THR A 246 10.27 17.04 -12.51
N VAL A 247 9.09 16.94 -11.88
CA VAL A 247 8.97 16.43 -10.51
C VAL A 247 9.39 14.96 -10.42
N TRP A 248 9.04 14.15 -11.43
CA TRP A 248 9.45 12.75 -11.51
C TRP A 248 10.98 12.59 -11.65
N GLU A 249 11.63 13.42 -12.46
CA GLU A 249 13.09 13.44 -12.60
C GLU A 249 13.77 13.83 -11.28
N GLU A 250 13.18 14.74 -10.51
CA GLU A 250 13.69 15.14 -9.20
C GLU A 250 13.63 14.01 -8.16
N GLN A 251 12.50 13.28 -8.10
CA GLN A 251 12.34 12.12 -7.22
C GLN A 251 13.35 11.02 -7.56
N GLN A 252 13.50 10.69 -8.85
CA GLN A 252 14.51 9.74 -9.32
C GLN A 252 15.92 10.19 -8.91
N ALA A 253 16.27 11.46 -9.16
CA ALA A 253 17.58 11.97 -8.84
C ALA A 253 17.88 11.93 -7.33
N ALA A 254 16.88 12.18 -6.48
CA ALA A 254 17.02 12.03 -5.04
C ALA A 254 17.23 10.57 -4.62
N ALA A 255 16.44 9.64 -5.18
CA ALA A 255 16.65 8.21 -4.97
C ALA A 255 18.08 7.81 -5.33
N GLU A 256 18.58 8.23 -6.51
CA GLU A 256 19.94 7.92 -6.95
C GLU A 256 21.03 8.52 -6.05
N ARG A 257 20.88 9.76 -5.57
CA ARG A 257 21.84 10.39 -4.66
C ARG A 257 21.96 9.64 -3.33
N HIS A 258 20.86 9.05 -2.88
CA HIS A 258 20.78 8.40 -1.58
C HIS A 258 21.03 6.88 -1.60
N TYR A 259 21.11 6.27 -2.78
CA TYR A 259 21.40 4.84 -2.90
C TYR A 259 22.89 4.54 -2.65
N ASP A 260 23.19 3.70 -1.66
CA ASP A 260 24.55 3.21 -1.42
C ASP A 260 24.96 2.12 -2.43
N ARG A 261 25.59 2.57 -3.53
CA ARG A 261 26.16 1.72 -4.58
C ARG A 261 27.55 1.15 -4.23
N SER A 262 28.12 1.49 -3.07
CA SER A 262 29.39 0.92 -2.62
C SER A 262 29.22 -0.53 -2.17
N ALA A 263 30.34 -1.24 -1.96
CA ALA A 263 30.30 -2.60 -1.41
C ALA A 263 29.72 -2.66 0.03
N GLN A 264 29.52 -1.53 0.71
CA GLN A 264 28.97 -1.50 2.07
C GLN A 264 27.46 -1.74 2.13
N CYS A 265 26.71 -1.39 1.07
CA CYS A 265 25.27 -1.64 0.97
C CYS A 265 24.48 -1.18 2.20
N ARG A 266 24.71 0.04 2.68
CA ARG A 266 24.13 0.53 3.95
C ARG A 266 22.69 1.01 3.81
N PHE A 267 22.29 1.49 2.64
CA PHE A 267 20.96 2.06 2.42
C PHE A 267 20.54 1.92 0.96
N THR A 268 19.34 1.39 0.73
CA THR A 268 18.76 1.22 -0.61
C THR A 268 17.56 2.14 -0.81
N THR A 269 17.49 2.81 -1.95
CA THR A 269 16.32 3.59 -2.36
C THR A 269 15.66 2.98 -3.59
N PHE A 270 14.38 3.26 -3.82
CA PHE A 270 13.70 2.89 -5.07
C PHE A 270 13.06 4.12 -5.72
N PRO A 271 13.15 4.28 -7.05
CA PRO A 271 12.25 5.15 -7.78
C PRO A 271 10.82 4.63 -7.63
N ALA A 272 9.91 5.49 -7.18
CA ALA A 272 8.54 5.10 -6.92
C ALA A 272 7.58 6.29 -6.95
N TYR A 273 6.29 6.01 -7.07
CA TYR A 273 5.23 7.02 -6.96
C TYR A 273 3.92 6.36 -6.51
N GLU A 274 2.95 7.15 -6.05
CA GLU A 274 1.61 6.65 -5.77
C GLU A 274 0.63 6.99 -6.90
N TYR A 275 -0.13 5.98 -7.34
CA TYR A 275 -1.31 6.12 -8.18
C TYR A 275 -2.55 6.39 -7.30
N THR A 276 -2.92 7.67 -7.21
CA THR A 276 -3.90 8.20 -6.25
C THR A 276 -5.34 8.12 -6.78
N ALA A 277 -5.89 6.91 -6.91
CA ALA A 277 -7.29 6.71 -7.34
C ALA A 277 -8.31 6.89 -6.22
N THR A 278 -9.15 7.93 -6.34
CA THR A 278 -10.19 8.26 -5.35
C THR A 278 -11.61 8.28 -5.97
N PRO A 279 -12.06 7.21 -6.66
CA PRO A 279 -13.37 7.19 -7.29
C PRO A 279 -14.50 7.26 -6.25
N GLY A 280 -15.42 8.23 -6.38
CA GLY A 280 -16.56 8.33 -5.47
C GLY A 280 -16.18 8.47 -3.99
N LEU A 281 -15.04 9.09 -3.69
CA LEU A 281 -14.51 9.24 -2.33
C LEU A 281 -14.20 7.89 -1.63
N ALA A 282 -13.85 6.87 -2.39
CA ALA A 282 -13.26 5.61 -1.90
C ALA A 282 -11.76 5.57 -2.25
N LYS A 283 -10.93 5.01 -1.36
CA LYS A 283 -9.49 4.83 -1.63
C LYS A 283 -9.23 3.55 -2.42
N VAL A 284 -8.66 3.71 -3.61
CA VAL A 284 -8.22 2.62 -4.50
C VAL A 284 -6.76 2.87 -4.92
N HIS A 285 -5.97 3.38 -3.99
CA HIS A 285 -4.59 3.83 -4.22
C HIS A 285 -3.61 2.67 -4.40
N HIS A 286 -2.58 2.87 -5.21
CA HIS A 286 -1.52 1.89 -5.43
C HIS A 286 -0.15 2.54 -5.44
N ASN A 287 0.78 2.04 -4.64
CA ASN A 287 2.19 2.38 -4.78
C ASN A 287 2.80 1.62 -5.96
N VAL A 288 3.62 2.31 -6.76
CA VAL A 288 4.32 1.75 -7.92
C VAL A 288 5.82 1.84 -7.65
N ILE A 289 6.46 0.67 -7.50
CA ILE A 289 7.88 0.58 -7.11
C ILE A 289 8.67 -0.01 -8.27
N PHE A 290 9.69 0.72 -8.75
CA PHE A 290 10.57 0.27 -9.82
C PHE A 290 11.84 -0.37 -9.28
N ARG A 291 12.34 -1.40 -9.97
CA ARG A 291 13.57 -2.11 -9.57
C ARG A 291 14.80 -1.21 -9.55
N ASN A 292 14.98 -0.35 -10.55
CA ASN A 292 16.19 0.44 -10.77
C ASN A 292 15.87 1.76 -11.49
N GLU A 293 16.91 2.50 -11.88
CA GLU A 293 16.81 3.80 -12.57
C GLU A 293 16.16 3.75 -13.97
N ASN A 294 16.01 2.56 -14.57
CA ASN A 294 15.33 2.43 -15.86
C ASN A 294 13.83 2.42 -15.63
N VAL A 295 13.19 3.57 -15.87
CA VAL A 295 11.77 3.79 -15.59
C VAL A 295 11.05 4.47 -16.77
N PRO A 296 9.71 4.45 -16.83
CA PRO A 296 8.96 5.27 -17.76
C PRO A 296 9.31 6.76 -17.64
N ALA A 297 9.29 7.47 -18.77
CA ALA A 297 9.69 8.88 -18.83
C ALA A 297 8.78 9.83 -18.01
N ALA A 298 7.60 9.36 -17.59
CA ALA A 298 6.70 10.05 -16.68
C ALA A 298 5.88 8.99 -15.92
N PRO A 299 5.41 9.30 -14.70
CA PRO A 299 4.50 8.42 -13.98
C PRO A 299 3.14 8.40 -14.69
N ILE A 300 2.37 7.33 -14.46
CA ILE A 300 0.99 7.19 -14.95
C ILE A 300 0.04 7.59 -13.81
N PRO A 301 -0.55 8.79 -13.83
CA PRO A 301 -1.42 9.25 -12.74
C PRO A 301 -2.89 8.88 -12.99
N TRP A 302 -3.65 8.70 -11.90
CA TRP A 302 -5.09 8.40 -11.97
C TRP A 302 -5.89 9.46 -12.72
N VAL A 303 -5.48 10.73 -12.61
CA VAL A 303 -6.19 11.83 -13.28
C VAL A 303 -6.17 11.75 -14.81
N ASP A 304 -5.15 11.09 -15.38
CA ASP A 304 -5.06 10.87 -16.82
C ASP A 304 -5.50 9.44 -17.23
N VAL A 305 -5.36 8.48 -16.32
CA VAL A 305 -5.66 7.04 -16.54
C VAL A 305 -6.52 6.54 -15.38
N PRO A 306 -7.86 6.61 -15.45
CA PRO A 306 -8.73 6.34 -14.31
C PRO A 306 -9.02 4.85 -14.03
N ASP A 307 -8.87 3.97 -15.03
CA ASP A 307 -8.99 2.50 -14.86
C ASP A 307 -7.64 1.91 -14.44
N VAL A 308 -7.61 1.17 -13.32
CA VAL A 308 -6.39 0.52 -12.81
C VAL A 308 -5.83 -0.51 -13.80
N TYR A 309 -6.66 -1.15 -14.63
CA TYR A 309 -6.17 -2.05 -15.66
C TYR A 309 -5.39 -1.32 -16.76
N ASP A 310 -5.73 -0.06 -17.04
CA ASP A 310 -4.99 0.77 -17.99
C ASP A 310 -3.66 1.26 -17.38
N LEU A 311 -3.60 1.49 -16.05
CA LEU A 311 -2.33 1.67 -15.34
C LEU A 311 -1.42 0.46 -15.55
N TRP A 312 -1.91 -0.74 -15.26
CA TRP A 312 -1.12 -1.97 -15.38
C TRP A 312 -0.70 -2.26 -16.82
N GLU A 313 -1.58 -2.06 -17.80
CA GLU A 313 -1.22 -2.19 -19.22
C GLU A 313 -0.16 -1.16 -19.63
N GLY A 314 -0.29 0.07 -19.13
CA GLY A 314 0.66 1.14 -19.35
C GLY A 314 2.04 0.82 -18.76
N LEU A 315 2.09 0.32 -17.52
CA LEU A 315 3.32 -0.15 -16.88
C LEU A 315 3.93 -1.31 -17.67
N ARG A 316 3.13 -2.30 -18.09
CA ARG A 316 3.63 -3.39 -18.91
C ARG A 316 4.25 -2.90 -20.22
N THR A 317 3.59 -1.97 -20.89
CA THR A 317 4.03 -1.44 -22.19
C THR A 317 5.26 -0.54 -22.06
N GLN A 318 5.30 0.34 -21.05
CA GLN A 318 6.32 1.38 -20.89
C GLN A 318 7.49 0.96 -20.01
N CYS A 319 7.37 -0.14 -19.26
CA CYS A 319 8.41 -0.67 -18.38
C CYS A 319 8.80 -2.11 -18.78
N THR A 320 8.01 -3.12 -18.42
CA THR A 320 8.46 -4.53 -18.48
C THR A 320 8.65 -5.05 -19.90
N ASN A 321 7.89 -4.54 -20.87
CA ASN A 321 8.01 -4.91 -22.29
C ASN A 321 8.72 -3.83 -23.13
N ALA A 322 9.20 -2.75 -22.52
CA ALA A 322 9.82 -1.64 -23.26
C ALA A 322 11.25 -1.95 -23.74
N GLY A 323 11.86 -3.05 -23.29
CA GLY A 323 13.23 -3.41 -23.65
C GLY A 323 14.30 -2.50 -23.04
N ILE A 324 13.95 -1.75 -22.00
CA ILE A 324 14.84 -0.79 -21.31
C ILE A 324 15.45 -1.32 -20.00
N GLY A 325 15.20 -2.59 -19.66
CA GLY A 325 15.67 -3.16 -18.38
C GLY A 325 14.85 -2.76 -17.15
N CYS A 326 13.64 -2.22 -17.37
CA CYS A 326 12.71 -1.84 -16.31
C CYS A 326 11.91 -3.05 -15.79
N ASP A 327 11.76 -3.13 -14.47
CA ASP A 327 10.89 -4.08 -13.77
C ASP A 327 10.13 -3.30 -12.67
N VAL A 328 8.89 -3.68 -12.40
CA VAL A 328 7.98 -2.91 -11.54
C VAL A 328 7.01 -3.84 -10.79
N VAL A 329 6.66 -3.45 -9.58
CA VAL A 329 5.56 -4.04 -8.80
C VAL A 329 4.60 -2.94 -8.35
N THR A 330 3.32 -3.29 -8.19
CA THR A 330 2.30 -2.42 -7.60
C THR A 330 1.80 -2.98 -6.27
N LEU A 331 1.43 -2.08 -5.35
CA LEU A 331 0.96 -2.40 -4.01
C LEU A 331 -0.31 -1.61 -3.71
N PRO A 332 -1.51 -2.21 -3.74
CA PRO A 332 -2.71 -1.58 -3.20
C PRO A 332 -2.54 -1.33 -1.72
N HIS A 333 -3.15 -0.25 -1.23
CA HIS A 333 -3.11 0.10 0.17
C HIS A 333 -4.41 0.75 0.64
N ASN A 334 -4.61 0.75 1.96
CA ASN A 334 -5.76 1.40 2.62
C ASN A 334 -7.12 0.89 2.11
N SER A 335 -7.19 -0.42 1.87
CA SER A 335 -8.38 -1.06 1.30
C SER A 335 -9.58 -1.02 2.25
N ASN A 336 -9.36 -0.92 3.57
CA ASN A 336 -10.41 -0.68 4.57
C ASN A 336 -11.22 0.62 4.33
N LEU A 337 -10.65 1.59 3.60
CA LEU A 337 -11.31 2.83 3.17
C LEU A 337 -11.78 2.79 1.70
N SER A 338 -12.06 1.61 1.14
CA SER A 338 -12.44 1.47 -0.28
C SER A 338 -13.94 1.27 -0.54
N ASN A 339 -14.79 1.05 0.48
CA ASN A 339 -16.21 0.64 0.29
C ASN A 339 -16.37 -0.58 -0.64
N GLY A 340 -15.48 -1.56 -0.53
CA GLY A 340 -15.42 -2.78 -1.31
C GLY A 340 -14.79 -2.64 -2.69
N ASN A 341 -14.33 -1.45 -3.10
CA ASN A 341 -13.85 -1.21 -4.45
C ASN A 341 -12.44 -1.78 -4.72
N MET A 342 -11.55 -1.90 -3.72
CA MET A 342 -10.15 -2.29 -3.95
C MET A 342 -10.00 -3.70 -4.54
N PHE A 343 -10.65 -4.69 -3.92
CA PHE A 343 -10.59 -6.09 -4.34
C PHE A 343 -11.87 -6.55 -5.06
N ALA A 344 -12.67 -5.61 -5.57
CA ALA A 344 -13.86 -5.94 -6.36
C ALA A 344 -13.47 -6.68 -7.65
N VAL A 345 -14.18 -7.78 -7.94
CA VAL A 345 -14.06 -8.45 -9.23
C VAL A 345 -14.89 -7.71 -10.27
N THR A 346 -14.25 -6.78 -10.97
CA THR A 346 -14.87 -5.97 -12.04
C THR A 346 -14.79 -6.65 -13.40
N GLY A 347 -15.62 -6.23 -14.35
CA GLY A 347 -15.58 -6.72 -15.73
C GLY A 347 -16.10 -8.15 -15.93
N ARG A 348 -16.97 -8.65 -15.03
CA ARG A 348 -17.62 -9.98 -15.18
C ARG A 348 -18.46 -10.11 -16.46
N ASP A 349 -18.83 -8.99 -17.06
CA ASP A 349 -19.55 -8.86 -18.33
C ASP A 349 -18.65 -8.95 -19.59
N LEU A 350 -17.32 -8.89 -19.42
CA LEU A 350 -16.35 -9.02 -20.52
C LEU A 350 -16.25 -10.48 -21.03
N PRO A 351 -15.71 -10.74 -22.23
CA PRO A 351 -15.39 -12.10 -22.67
C PRO A 351 -14.47 -12.83 -21.68
N LEU A 352 -14.67 -14.15 -21.51
CA LEU A 352 -13.93 -14.95 -20.52
C LEU A 352 -12.41 -14.86 -20.70
N GLU A 353 -11.92 -14.85 -21.95
CA GLU A 353 -10.49 -14.67 -22.23
C GLU A 353 -9.96 -13.29 -21.82
N THR A 354 -10.76 -12.24 -21.98
CA THR A 354 -10.41 -10.89 -21.50
C THR A 354 -10.35 -10.84 -19.97
N GLN A 355 -11.29 -11.51 -19.30
CA GLN A 355 -11.27 -11.63 -17.83
C GLN A 355 -10.02 -12.39 -17.35
N ARG A 356 -9.68 -13.50 -18.01
CA ARG A 356 -8.46 -14.26 -17.72
C ARG A 356 -7.20 -13.41 -17.93
N ALA A 357 -7.11 -12.68 -19.05
CA ALA A 357 -5.98 -11.80 -19.34
C ALA A 357 -5.82 -10.69 -18.29
N ARG A 358 -6.93 -10.09 -17.84
CA ARG A 358 -6.94 -9.10 -16.75
C ARG A 358 -6.47 -9.70 -15.42
N ALA A 359 -6.94 -10.90 -15.08
CA ALA A 359 -6.50 -11.60 -13.87
C ALA A 359 -5.00 -11.92 -13.90
N MET A 360 -4.46 -12.33 -15.05
CA MET A 360 -3.01 -12.56 -15.22
C MET A 360 -2.22 -11.25 -15.08
N LEU A 361 -2.68 -10.18 -15.72
CA LEU A 361 -2.02 -8.88 -15.64
C LEU A 361 -1.91 -8.37 -14.20
N ARG A 362 -2.98 -8.52 -13.42
CA ARG A 362 -2.96 -8.20 -11.99
C ARG A 362 -1.98 -9.10 -11.23
N ALA A 363 -2.05 -10.42 -11.42
CA ALA A 363 -1.16 -11.38 -10.76
C ALA A 363 0.34 -11.12 -11.03
N ASP A 364 0.67 -10.58 -12.21
CA ASP A 364 2.03 -10.28 -12.64
C ASP A 364 2.59 -8.98 -12.03
N LEU A 365 1.76 -7.94 -11.91
CA LEU A 365 2.19 -6.61 -11.47
C LEU A 365 1.86 -6.32 -10.01
N GLU A 366 0.68 -6.70 -9.56
CA GLU A 366 0.24 -6.50 -8.18
C GLU A 366 0.67 -7.69 -7.32
N ARG A 367 1.87 -7.58 -6.76
CA ARG A 367 2.55 -8.68 -6.07
C ARG A 367 2.37 -8.65 -4.56
N LEU A 368 2.14 -7.46 -4.01
CA LEU A 368 2.12 -7.20 -2.58
C LEU A 368 0.90 -6.35 -2.23
N VAL A 369 0.56 -6.27 -0.95
CA VAL A 369 -0.46 -5.38 -0.39
C VAL A 369 0.05 -4.78 0.91
N GLU A 370 -0.20 -3.49 1.09
CA GLU A 370 -0.02 -2.82 2.38
C GLU A 370 -1.23 -3.15 3.27
N ILE A 371 -1.00 -4.03 4.25
CA ILE A 371 -2.08 -4.50 5.13
C ILE A 371 -2.41 -3.46 6.21
N SER A 372 -1.45 -2.63 6.61
CA SER A 372 -1.62 -1.65 7.68
C SER A 372 -0.73 -0.42 7.48
N GLN A 373 -1.24 0.73 7.94
CA GLN A 373 -0.64 2.06 7.81
C GLN A 373 -1.31 3.09 8.76
N ILE A 374 -0.97 4.38 8.64
CA ILE A 374 -1.49 5.47 9.52
C ILE A 374 -3.03 5.51 9.61
N LYS A 375 -3.71 5.02 8.58
CA LYS A 375 -5.17 4.90 8.39
C LYS A 375 -5.69 3.50 8.71
N GLY A 376 -5.00 2.84 9.63
CA GLY A 376 -5.46 1.63 10.29
C GLY A 376 -5.09 0.34 9.57
N ASP A 377 -5.76 -0.72 9.99
CA ASP A 377 -5.55 -2.07 9.48
C ASP A 377 -6.60 -2.48 8.44
N SER A 378 -6.18 -3.34 7.53
CA SER A 378 -6.97 -3.95 6.48
C SER A 378 -6.87 -5.49 6.50
N GLU A 379 -6.42 -6.11 7.61
CA GLU A 379 -6.30 -7.56 7.72
C GLU A 379 -7.66 -8.24 7.56
N CYS A 380 -8.61 -7.91 8.44
CA CYS A 380 -9.86 -8.65 8.57
C CYS A 380 -10.91 -7.89 9.37
N ARG A 381 -12.17 -8.33 9.23
CA ARG A 381 -13.30 -7.81 10.01
C ARG A 381 -14.38 -8.86 10.22
N ASN A 382 -14.86 -8.97 11.45
CA ASN A 382 -15.88 -9.94 11.82
C ASN A 382 -17.28 -9.58 11.29
N GLY A 383 -18.12 -10.59 11.11
CA GLY A 383 -19.55 -10.42 10.84
C GLY A 383 -19.91 -10.05 9.40
N LEU A 384 -18.96 -10.14 8.46
CA LEU A 384 -19.20 -9.86 7.05
C LEU A 384 -19.98 -10.98 6.36
N TRP A 385 -20.74 -10.58 5.35
CA TRP A 385 -21.58 -11.44 4.54
C TRP A 385 -20.74 -12.54 3.90
N ASN A 386 -21.24 -13.77 4.02
CA ASN A 386 -20.65 -14.96 3.43
C ASN A 386 -19.22 -15.28 3.93
N VAL A 387 -18.87 -14.81 5.13
CA VAL A 387 -17.64 -15.17 5.84
C VAL A 387 -18.00 -15.94 7.11
N PHE A 388 -17.54 -17.19 7.19
CA PHE A 388 -17.83 -18.14 8.25
C PHE A 388 -16.56 -18.54 9.01
N GLY A 389 -16.73 -18.87 10.28
CA GLY A 389 -15.65 -19.19 11.21
C GLY A 389 -15.98 -18.68 12.60
N ALA A 390 -15.11 -18.98 13.56
CA ALA A 390 -15.19 -18.32 14.87
C ALA A 390 -14.90 -16.82 14.72
N THR A 391 -15.50 -16.01 15.60
CA THR A 391 -15.10 -14.62 15.78
C THR A 391 -13.61 -14.57 16.10
N ASP A 392 -12.88 -13.70 15.41
CA ASP A 392 -11.48 -13.43 15.70
C ASP A 392 -11.38 -12.12 16.48
N GLU A 393 -11.08 -12.21 17.77
CA GLU A 393 -11.06 -11.06 18.68
C GLU A 393 -10.02 -9.99 18.29
N PHE A 394 -9.05 -10.34 17.43
CA PHE A 394 -7.98 -9.44 17.01
C PHE A 394 -8.27 -8.72 15.67
N CYS A 395 -9.41 -9.00 15.02
CA CYS A 395 -9.91 -8.22 13.86
C CYS A 395 -10.58 -6.89 14.25
N GLY A 396 -10.40 -6.41 15.47
CA GLY A 396 -10.88 -5.09 15.93
C GLY A 396 -9.75 -4.06 16.05
N TYR A 397 -8.62 -4.31 15.39
CA TYR A 397 -7.40 -3.53 15.53
C TYR A 397 -7.39 -2.30 14.62
N GLU A 398 -7.28 -1.09 15.21
CA GLU A 398 -7.19 0.19 14.49
C GLU A 398 -8.17 0.30 13.29
N GLU A 399 -9.43 -0.10 13.50
CA GLU A 399 -10.49 -0.09 12.50
C GLU A 399 -11.04 1.32 12.27
N TRP A 400 -11.01 1.80 11.03
CA TRP A 400 -11.44 3.16 10.69
C TRP A 400 -12.94 3.30 10.45
N ARG A 401 -13.58 2.23 9.99
CA ARG A 401 -15.01 2.22 9.67
C ARG A 401 -15.80 1.74 10.87
N LYS A 402 -16.86 2.49 11.24
CA LYS A 402 -17.67 2.17 12.43
C LYS A 402 -18.15 0.72 12.45
N PRO A 403 -18.20 0.05 13.61
CA PRO A 403 -18.57 -1.36 13.72
C PRO A 403 -19.95 -1.68 13.15
N ASP A 404 -20.90 -0.73 13.18
CA ASP A 404 -22.26 -0.83 12.68
C ASP A 404 -22.44 -0.41 11.20
N SER A 405 -21.35 -0.22 10.46
CA SER A 405 -21.39 0.04 9.02
C SER A 405 -22.16 -1.07 8.28
N GLU A 406 -23.02 -0.66 7.34
CA GLU A 406 -23.75 -1.59 6.47
C GLU A 406 -22.78 -2.48 5.68
N ASP A 407 -23.18 -3.72 5.39
CA ASP A 407 -22.40 -4.64 4.57
C ASP A 407 -22.79 -4.53 3.08
N CYS A 408 -21.83 -4.28 2.20
CA CYS A 408 -22.05 -4.19 0.76
C CYS A 408 -22.39 -5.54 0.10
N GLN A 409 -22.15 -6.66 0.79
CA GLN A 409 -22.20 -8.02 0.28
C GLN A 409 -21.31 -8.19 -0.97
N GLU A 410 -21.88 -8.52 -2.12
CA GLU A 410 -21.17 -8.61 -3.41
C GLU A 410 -21.07 -7.26 -4.14
N GLY A 411 -21.68 -6.20 -3.60
CA GLY A 411 -21.66 -4.85 -4.17
C GLY A 411 -20.48 -3.99 -3.69
N THR A 412 -20.47 -2.75 -4.14
CA THR A 412 -19.56 -1.70 -3.66
C THR A 412 -20.33 -0.45 -3.28
N GLY A 413 -19.71 0.39 -2.44
CA GLY A 413 -20.25 1.67 -1.99
C GLY A 413 -19.38 2.85 -2.43
N ARG A 414 -19.65 4.00 -1.81
CA ARG A 414 -18.96 5.28 -2.02
C ARG A 414 -18.96 6.10 -0.73
N GLY A 415 -18.03 7.05 -0.59
CA GLY A 415 -17.99 7.97 0.54
C GLY A 415 -17.16 7.51 1.75
N ALA A 416 -16.35 6.46 1.65
CA ALA A 416 -15.54 5.93 2.75
C ALA A 416 -14.64 7.00 3.39
N LEU A 417 -14.11 7.95 2.61
CA LEU A 417 -13.31 9.05 3.14
C LEU A 417 -14.06 9.96 4.14
N LEU A 418 -15.40 9.96 4.06
CA LEU A 418 -16.31 10.69 4.94
C LEU A 418 -16.99 9.77 5.97
N ASP A 419 -16.51 8.53 6.10
CA ASP A 419 -17.14 7.46 6.90
C ASP A 419 -18.60 7.18 6.48
N GLN A 420 -18.83 7.15 5.16
CA GLN A 420 -20.13 6.87 4.56
C GLN A 420 -20.08 5.60 3.69
N GLY A 421 -21.27 5.14 3.31
CA GLY A 421 -21.44 3.91 2.53
C GLY A 421 -21.28 2.66 3.39
N CYS A 422 -21.00 1.54 2.73
CA CYS A 422 -20.90 0.22 3.34
C CYS A 422 -19.44 -0.25 3.49
N VAL A 423 -19.23 -1.35 4.19
CA VAL A 423 -17.99 -2.15 4.23
C VAL A 423 -18.23 -3.48 3.54
N SER A 424 -17.20 -4.08 2.97
CA SER A 424 -17.29 -5.35 2.24
C SER A 424 -16.17 -6.29 2.65
N ARG A 425 -16.35 -7.59 2.43
CA ARG A 425 -15.24 -8.55 2.45
C ARG A 425 -14.12 -8.15 1.49
N THR A 426 -14.43 -7.46 0.39
CA THR A 426 -13.42 -6.94 -0.57
C THR A 426 -12.72 -5.66 -0.13
N ASP A 427 -12.93 -5.20 1.11
CA ASP A 427 -12.09 -4.19 1.77
C ASP A 427 -10.89 -4.79 2.53
N TYR A 428 -10.92 -6.10 2.84
CA TYR A 428 -9.94 -6.72 3.74
C TYR A 428 -9.11 -7.82 3.06
N VAL A 429 -7.81 -7.79 3.31
CA VAL A 429 -6.80 -8.65 2.67
C VAL A 429 -7.10 -10.12 2.88
N ARG A 430 -7.46 -10.54 4.11
CA ARG A 430 -7.77 -11.95 4.43
C ARG A 430 -8.81 -12.53 3.47
N TYR A 431 -9.82 -11.75 3.11
CA TYR A 431 -10.91 -12.20 2.25
C TYR A 431 -10.60 -11.99 0.77
N ALA A 432 -9.79 -10.99 0.40
CA ALA A 432 -9.26 -10.88 -0.96
C ALA A 432 -8.47 -12.14 -1.37
N LEU A 433 -7.66 -12.69 -0.46
CA LEU A 433 -6.95 -13.96 -0.67
C LEU A 433 -7.90 -15.12 -1.01
N LEU A 434 -9.10 -15.15 -0.40
CA LEU A 434 -10.13 -16.17 -0.67
C LEU A 434 -10.90 -15.91 -1.96
N GLU A 435 -11.11 -14.64 -2.33
CA GLU A 435 -11.67 -14.29 -3.63
C GLU A 435 -10.73 -14.74 -4.76
N GLY A 436 -9.42 -14.77 -4.48
CA GLY A 436 -8.40 -15.42 -5.29
C GLY A 436 -8.74 -16.84 -5.69
N PHE A 437 -9.19 -17.68 -4.75
CA PHE A 437 -9.58 -19.06 -5.05
C PHE A 437 -10.87 -19.16 -5.87
N ARG A 438 -11.85 -18.27 -5.65
CA ARG A 438 -13.07 -18.20 -6.48
C ARG A 438 -12.73 -17.84 -7.93
N GLU A 439 -11.84 -16.87 -8.12
CA GLU A 439 -11.41 -16.48 -9.47
C GLU A 439 -10.49 -17.52 -10.11
N GLU A 440 -9.66 -18.23 -9.33
CA GLU A 440 -8.86 -19.36 -9.82
C GLU A 440 -9.73 -20.50 -10.34
N GLN A 441 -10.79 -20.88 -9.61
CA GLN A 441 -11.74 -21.90 -10.05
C GLN A 441 -12.43 -21.51 -11.36
N ARG A 442 -12.71 -20.22 -11.55
CA ARG A 442 -13.47 -19.70 -12.69
C ARG A 442 -12.61 -19.43 -13.92
N LEU A 443 -11.41 -18.90 -13.72
CA LEU A 443 -10.52 -18.40 -14.78
C LEU A 443 -9.31 -19.30 -15.01
N GLY A 444 -8.94 -20.14 -14.04
CA GLY A 444 -7.66 -20.85 -13.99
C GLY A 444 -6.49 -19.96 -13.54
N VAL A 445 -6.77 -18.76 -13.01
CA VAL A 445 -5.76 -17.78 -12.59
C VAL A 445 -6.23 -17.15 -11.28
N ASN A 446 -5.35 -17.12 -10.28
CA ASN A 446 -5.57 -16.44 -9.01
C ASN A 446 -4.94 -15.03 -9.05
N PRO A 447 -5.73 -13.94 -9.19
CA PRO A 447 -5.19 -12.59 -9.26
C PRO A 447 -4.81 -11.99 -7.90
N TYR A 448 -5.11 -12.69 -6.79
CA TYR A 448 -4.95 -12.20 -5.42
C TYR A 448 -3.92 -13.01 -4.62
N LYS A 449 -2.90 -13.58 -5.28
CA LYS A 449 -1.72 -14.12 -4.59
C LYS A 449 -0.78 -13.00 -4.14
N LEU A 450 -1.21 -12.26 -3.13
CA LEU A 450 -0.57 -11.06 -2.61
C LEU A 450 0.35 -11.39 -1.43
N GLY A 451 1.58 -10.85 -1.44
CA GLY A 451 2.44 -10.80 -0.26
C GLY A 451 2.08 -9.63 0.63
N ILE A 452 2.50 -9.65 1.88
CA ILE A 452 2.12 -8.65 2.89
C ILE A 452 3.32 -7.77 3.22
N ILE A 453 3.08 -6.47 3.25
CA ILE A 453 3.93 -5.44 3.87
C ILE A 453 3.05 -4.49 4.69
N ALA A 454 3.68 -3.63 5.47
CA ALA A 454 3.05 -2.48 6.10
C ALA A 454 3.94 -1.25 5.86
N ALA A 455 3.43 -0.06 6.10
CA ALA A 455 4.12 1.18 5.76
C ALA A 455 3.58 2.35 6.59
N THR A 456 4.24 3.49 6.60
CA THR A 456 3.72 4.63 7.39
C THR A 456 2.54 5.30 6.70
N ASP A 457 2.61 5.66 5.41
CA ASP A 457 1.71 6.64 4.78
C ASP A 457 1.75 8.01 5.50
N THR A 458 2.90 8.34 6.10
CA THR A 458 3.07 9.64 6.77
C THR A 458 3.25 10.75 5.74
N HIS A 459 2.66 11.90 6.03
CA HIS A 459 2.73 13.08 5.17
C HIS A 459 3.76 14.11 5.68
N ASN A 460 4.60 13.69 6.64
CA ASN A 460 5.64 14.51 7.25
C ASN A 460 7.04 14.32 6.64
N ALA A 461 7.19 13.51 5.57
CA ALA A 461 8.48 13.07 5.05
C ALA A 461 9.34 12.30 6.07
N THR A 462 8.69 11.54 6.97
CA THR A 462 9.33 10.82 8.09
C THR A 462 9.20 9.30 7.95
N PRO A 463 9.84 8.67 6.92
CA PRO A 463 9.72 7.24 6.67
C PRO A 463 10.12 6.42 7.90
N GLY A 464 9.26 5.47 8.28
CA GLY A 464 9.50 4.58 9.42
C GLY A 464 9.37 5.19 10.82
N ASP A 465 8.77 6.38 10.97
CA ASP A 465 8.44 6.98 12.28
C ASP A 465 7.18 6.35 12.88
N VAL A 466 7.33 5.13 13.39
CA VAL A 466 6.23 4.25 13.81
C VAL A 466 6.08 4.10 15.33
N GLU A 467 6.90 4.81 16.11
CA GLU A 467 7.00 4.59 17.54
C GLU A 467 5.91 5.33 18.32
N GLU A 468 5.10 4.58 19.07
CA GLU A 468 3.96 5.10 19.84
C GLU A 468 4.35 6.15 20.89
N TYR A 469 5.55 6.04 21.47
CA TYR A 469 6.01 6.95 22.53
C TYR A 469 6.62 8.26 22.02
N SER A 470 7.05 8.33 20.75
CA SER A 470 7.64 9.53 20.15
C SER A 470 6.76 10.14 19.06
N TYR A 471 5.57 9.60 18.83
CA TYR A 471 4.68 10.01 17.74
C TYR A 471 4.43 11.53 17.68
N GLN A 472 4.92 12.16 16.61
CA GLN A 472 4.83 13.61 16.43
C GLN A 472 3.67 14.05 15.52
N GLY A 473 2.78 13.13 15.13
CA GLY A 473 1.71 13.37 14.16
C GLY A 473 2.15 13.01 12.74
N TRP A 474 1.23 13.19 11.78
CA TRP A 474 1.42 12.82 10.37
C TRP A 474 0.97 13.89 9.39
N GLN A 475 0.36 14.98 9.87
CA GLN A 475 -0.26 16.05 9.07
C GLN A 475 0.37 17.42 9.34
N GLY A 476 1.69 17.49 9.39
CA GLY A 476 2.45 18.73 9.51
C GLY A 476 1.92 19.69 10.57
N ALA A 477 1.50 20.89 10.16
CA ALA A 477 0.99 21.94 11.04
C ALA A 477 -0.42 21.66 11.60
N ALA A 478 -1.20 20.80 10.95
CA ALA A 478 -2.56 20.48 11.39
C ALA A 478 -2.57 19.68 12.71
N ASP A 479 -1.51 18.92 12.97
CA ASP A 479 -1.37 18.08 14.16
C ASP A 479 -0.01 18.25 14.88
N ALA A 480 0.56 19.46 14.78
CA ALA A 480 1.87 19.78 15.32
C ALA A 480 1.94 19.80 16.86
N THR A 481 0.83 19.99 17.57
CA THR A 481 0.78 19.97 19.03
C THR A 481 0.04 18.76 19.56
N ILE A 482 0.34 18.36 20.80
CA ILE A 482 -0.39 17.29 21.50
C ILE A 482 -1.90 17.60 21.52
N GLN A 483 -2.26 18.85 21.82
CA GLN A 483 -3.66 19.29 21.87
C GLN A 483 -4.35 19.11 20.51
N GLN A 484 -3.69 19.47 19.40
CA GLN A 484 -4.25 19.27 18.05
C GLN A 484 -4.41 17.78 17.70
N ARG A 485 -3.44 16.92 18.04
CA ARG A 485 -3.53 15.47 17.79
C ARG A 485 -4.66 14.82 18.57
N LEU A 486 -4.89 15.28 19.81
CA LEU A 486 -5.93 14.75 20.68
C LEU A 486 -7.33 15.32 20.40
N ASP A 487 -7.45 16.34 19.54
CA ASP A 487 -8.73 16.94 19.20
C ASP A 487 -9.36 16.23 17.99
N PRO A 488 -10.56 15.61 18.12
CA PRO A 488 -11.23 14.98 17.00
C PRO A 488 -11.72 15.97 15.92
N GLY A 489 -11.71 17.28 16.20
CA GLY A 489 -12.21 18.34 15.33
C GLY A 489 -11.17 19.00 14.40
N THR A 490 -9.91 18.55 14.41
CA THR A 490 -8.83 19.17 13.61
C THR A 490 -8.82 18.76 12.14
N SER A 491 -9.71 17.85 11.74
CA SER A 491 -9.75 17.29 10.39
C SER A 491 -11.07 17.56 9.65
N PRO A 492 -11.03 18.06 8.40
CA PRO A 492 -12.22 18.33 7.59
C PRO A 492 -12.87 17.05 7.03
N ILE A 493 -12.12 15.95 6.91
CA ILE A 493 -12.60 14.65 6.43
C ILE A 493 -12.24 13.54 7.43
N ASN A 494 -13.08 12.51 7.55
CA ASN A 494 -12.85 11.46 8.55
C ASN A 494 -11.52 10.75 8.29
N ALA A 495 -11.17 10.53 7.02
CA ALA A 495 -9.92 9.89 6.56
C ALA A 495 -8.61 10.59 6.99
N THR A 496 -8.70 11.81 7.52
CA THR A 496 -7.54 12.58 8.01
C THR A 496 -7.67 12.89 9.51
N ASN A 497 -8.44 12.11 10.27
CA ASN A 497 -8.59 12.33 11.72
C ASN A 497 -7.35 11.86 12.50
N SER A 498 -6.52 12.81 12.98
CA SER A 498 -5.30 12.48 13.74
C SER A 498 -5.56 11.71 15.03
N LEU A 499 -6.70 11.88 15.71
CA LEU A 499 -6.99 11.11 16.92
C LEU A 499 -7.14 9.61 16.62
N MET A 500 -7.75 9.28 15.48
CA MET A 500 -8.01 7.91 15.02
C MET A 500 -6.79 7.25 14.37
N SER A 501 -5.79 8.03 13.96
CA SER A 501 -4.59 7.48 13.32
C SER A 501 -3.69 6.67 14.26
N SER A 502 -3.02 5.66 13.72
CA SER A 502 -1.86 5.00 14.32
C SER A 502 -0.57 5.60 13.74
N PRO A 503 0.63 5.37 14.30
CA PRO A 503 1.90 5.78 13.67
C PRO A 503 2.20 5.10 12.33
N GLY A 504 1.43 4.08 11.94
CA GLY A 504 1.66 3.26 10.76
C GLY A 504 2.65 2.13 10.99
N GLY A 505 3.06 1.44 9.93
CA GLY A 505 3.84 0.21 10.01
C GLY A 505 5.15 0.22 9.23
N LEU A 506 5.84 -0.92 9.23
CA LEU A 506 7.10 -1.13 8.50
C LEU A 506 7.03 -2.34 7.57
N ALA A 507 7.76 -2.24 6.46
CA ALA A 507 7.99 -3.35 5.55
C ALA A 507 9.21 -4.15 6.00
N GLY A 508 9.03 -5.46 6.18
CA GLY A 508 10.10 -6.42 6.36
C GLY A 508 10.29 -7.27 5.09
N VAL A 509 11.54 -7.42 4.64
CA VAL A 509 11.88 -8.28 3.49
C VAL A 509 12.99 -9.25 3.87
N TRP A 510 12.87 -10.51 3.44
CA TRP A 510 13.96 -11.48 3.56
C TRP A 510 14.79 -11.47 2.28
N ALA A 511 15.95 -10.80 2.33
CA ALA A 511 16.85 -10.65 1.19
C ALA A 511 18.28 -11.08 1.55
N GLU A 512 19.01 -11.54 0.54
CA GLU A 512 20.37 -12.03 0.66
C GLU A 512 21.37 -10.90 0.97
N GLU A 513 21.07 -9.67 0.54
CA GLU A 513 21.88 -8.47 0.78
C GLU A 513 21.01 -7.21 0.65
N ASN A 514 21.52 -6.05 1.07
CA ASN A 514 20.83 -4.77 0.95
C ASN A 514 21.16 -4.07 -0.38
N SER A 515 20.69 -4.64 -1.48
CA SER A 515 20.75 -4.05 -2.82
C SER A 515 19.35 -3.96 -3.44
N ARG A 516 19.14 -3.05 -4.40
CA ARG A 516 17.89 -2.94 -5.16
C ARG A 516 17.47 -4.28 -5.73
N ASP A 517 18.39 -5.00 -6.38
CA ASP A 517 18.09 -6.29 -6.99
C ASP A 517 17.65 -7.34 -5.97
N ALA A 518 18.35 -7.48 -4.85
CA ALA A 518 18.02 -8.50 -3.85
C ALA A 518 16.70 -8.19 -3.13
N ILE A 519 16.47 -6.93 -2.75
CA ILE A 519 15.23 -6.49 -2.12
C ILE A 519 14.07 -6.59 -3.12
N PHE A 520 14.22 -6.10 -4.34
CA PHE A 520 13.15 -6.17 -5.34
C PHE A 520 12.82 -7.62 -5.73
N ASP A 521 13.81 -8.50 -5.85
CA ASP A 521 13.56 -9.94 -6.03
C ASP A 521 12.81 -10.53 -4.81
N ALA A 522 13.01 -10.00 -3.59
CA ALA A 522 12.28 -10.40 -2.38
C ALA A 522 10.82 -9.93 -2.41
N LEU A 523 10.59 -8.68 -2.82
CA LEU A 523 9.26 -8.12 -3.06
C LEU A 523 8.48 -8.95 -4.10
N LYS A 524 9.11 -9.26 -5.24
CA LYS A 524 8.47 -10.00 -6.34
C LYS A 524 8.14 -11.45 -5.99
N ARG A 525 9.01 -12.12 -5.20
CA ARG A 525 8.75 -13.48 -4.67
C ARG A 525 7.88 -13.49 -3.41
N ARG A 526 7.51 -12.31 -2.88
CA ARG A 526 6.65 -12.12 -1.69
C ARG A 526 7.23 -12.71 -0.41
N GLU A 527 8.54 -12.76 -0.30
CA GLU A 527 9.17 -13.18 0.95
C GLU A 527 9.30 -11.99 1.89
N THR A 528 8.14 -11.45 2.24
CA THR A 528 7.96 -10.19 2.94
C THR A 528 6.98 -10.36 4.10
N PHE A 529 7.01 -9.42 5.03
CA PHE A 529 6.07 -9.33 6.12
C PHE A 529 5.84 -7.85 6.47
N GLY A 530 4.71 -7.55 7.09
CA GLY A 530 4.39 -6.22 7.61
C GLY A 530 4.35 -6.23 9.12
N THR A 531 4.78 -5.14 9.76
CA THR A 531 4.54 -4.92 11.19
C THR A 531 3.75 -3.64 11.39
N SER A 532 2.95 -3.57 12.44
CA SER A 532 2.16 -2.39 12.78
C SER A 532 2.95 -1.29 13.49
N GLY A 533 4.26 -1.49 13.69
CA GLY A 533 5.19 -0.52 14.24
C GLY A 533 6.51 -1.19 14.64
N PRO A 534 6.55 -1.97 15.74
CA PRO A 534 7.78 -2.62 16.21
C PRO A 534 8.41 -3.54 15.15
N ARG A 535 9.74 -3.67 15.19
CA ARG A 535 10.55 -4.54 14.32
C ARG A 535 10.50 -6.02 14.73
N ILE A 536 9.30 -6.54 15.00
CA ILE A 536 9.06 -7.97 15.27
C ILE A 536 9.51 -8.76 14.04
N THR A 537 10.38 -9.75 14.21
CA THR A 537 10.90 -10.53 13.07
C THR A 537 10.27 -11.91 13.06
N ALA A 538 9.75 -12.38 11.92
CA ALA A 538 9.21 -13.73 11.80
C ALA A 538 9.74 -14.49 10.58
N ARG A 539 9.95 -15.79 10.76
CA ARG A 539 10.14 -16.79 9.71
C ARG A 539 8.91 -17.69 9.69
N PHE A 540 8.41 -17.95 8.49
CA PHE A 540 7.31 -18.87 8.26
C PHE A 540 7.67 -19.76 7.09
N PHE A 541 7.75 -21.07 7.35
CA PHE A 541 8.04 -22.08 6.34
C PHE A 541 6.90 -23.10 6.30
N GLY A 542 6.55 -23.58 5.11
CA GLY A 542 5.56 -24.64 4.90
C GLY A 542 6.16 -25.81 4.11
N GLY A 543 5.81 -27.04 4.50
CA GLY A 543 6.32 -28.26 3.90
C GLY A 543 5.48 -29.46 4.33
N TRP A 544 6.01 -30.68 4.14
CA TRP A 544 5.25 -31.92 4.45
C TRP A 544 5.85 -32.73 5.60
N ASP A 545 7.14 -32.56 5.88
CA ASP A 545 7.89 -33.43 6.78
C ASP A 545 8.96 -32.68 7.60
N TYR A 546 8.58 -31.54 8.20
CA TYR A 546 9.46 -30.90 9.18
C TYR A 546 9.49 -31.69 10.50
N PRO A 547 10.68 -31.92 11.08
CA PRO A 547 10.79 -32.60 12.36
C PRO A 547 10.25 -31.72 13.49
N ALA A 548 9.54 -32.32 14.46
CA ALA A 548 8.92 -31.59 15.57
C ALA A 548 9.94 -30.77 16.40
N GLU A 549 11.19 -31.21 16.46
CA GLU A 549 12.28 -30.58 17.23
C GLU A 549 13.04 -29.50 16.44
N LEU A 550 12.59 -29.12 15.23
CA LEU A 550 13.29 -28.16 14.36
C LEU A 550 13.56 -26.81 15.03
N CYS A 551 12.72 -26.38 15.97
CA CYS A 551 12.90 -25.14 16.72
C CYS A 551 14.16 -25.09 17.60
N GLY A 552 14.67 -26.24 18.03
CA GLY A 552 15.91 -26.32 18.82
C GLY A 552 17.17 -26.47 17.96
N ASP A 553 17.04 -26.48 16.64
CA ASP A 553 18.13 -26.79 15.73
C ASP A 553 18.81 -25.52 15.19
N ALA A 554 20.15 -25.51 15.22
CA ALA A 554 20.94 -24.40 14.68
C ALA A 554 20.77 -24.23 13.16
N ASP A 555 20.41 -25.29 12.44
CA ASP A 555 20.15 -25.29 10.99
C ASP A 555 18.67 -25.00 10.65
N LEU A 556 17.87 -24.42 11.56
CA LEU A 556 16.43 -24.19 11.34
C LEU A 556 16.14 -23.53 9.99
N VAL A 557 16.80 -22.39 9.72
CA VAL A 557 16.55 -21.58 8.53
C VAL A 557 16.96 -22.34 7.27
N ARG A 558 18.20 -22.87 7.25
CA ARG A 558 18.72 -23.72 6.17
C ARG A 558 17.78 -24.87 5.80
N ARG A 559 17.25 -25.58 6.81
CA ARG A 559 16.31 -26.70 6.60
C ARG A 559 14.93 -26.22 6.16
N GLY A 560 14.46 -25.09 6.70
CA GLY A 560 13.23 -24.42 6.25
C GLY A 560 13.24 -24.15 4.74
N TYR A 561 14.35 -23.64 4.21
CA TYR A 561 14.48 -23.46 2.76
C TYR A 561 14.64 -24.77 1.99
N ALA A 562 15.39 -25.73 2.52
CA ALA A 562 15.71 -26.96 1.80
C ALA A 562 14.55 -27.97 1.73
N GLN A 563 13.65 -27.97 2.71
CA GLN A 563 12.62 -29.01 2.88
C GLN A 563 11.19 -28.52 2.59
N GLY A 564 11.02 -27.25 2.21
CA GLY A 564 9.72 -26.68 1.90
C GLY A 564 9.83 -25.32 1.21
N VAL A 565 8.91 -24.43 1.53
CA VAL A 565 8.84 -23.08 0.95
C VAL A 565 8.73 -22.03 2.07
N PRO A 566 9.32 -20.84 1.89
CA PRO A 566 9.10 -19.72 2.79
C PRO A 566 7.73 -19.05 2.56
N MET A 567 7.36 -18.13 3.44
CA MET A 567 6.27 -17.17 3.23
C MET A 567 6.32 -16.56 1.82
N GLY A 568 5.16 -16.38 1.19
CA GLY A 568 5.03 -15.91 -0.19
C GLY A 568 4.99 -17.01 -1.26
N GLY A 569 5.27 -18.26 -0.87
CA GLY A 569 5.35 -19.43 -1.75
C GLY A 569 4.11 -20.31 -1.82
N ASP A 570 4.07 -21.16 -2.84
CA ASP A 570 3.10 -22.25 -2.98
C ASP A 570 3.71 -23.54 -2.42
N LEU A 571 2.95 -24.29 -1.61
CA LEU A 571 3.38 -25.60 -1.13
C LEU A 571 3.69 -26.52 -2.32
N PRO A 572 4.77 -27.31 -2.26
CA PRO A 572 5.03 -28.33 -3.26
C PRO A 572 3.94 -29.41 -3.21
N PRO A 573 3.76 -30.21 -4.28
CA PRO A 573 2.87 -31.37 -4.25
C PRO A 573 3.15 -32.28 -3.05
N ALA A 574 2.08 -32.81 -2.45
CA ALA A 574 2.19 -33.70 -1.31
C ALA A 574 2.93 -35.00 -1.71
N PRO A 575 3.99 -35.41 -0.99
CA PRO A 575 4.58 -36.72 -1.22
C PRO A 575 3.61 -37.84 -0.81
N GLU A 576 3.78 -39.02 -1.39
CA GLU A 576 2.94 -40.18 -1.09
C GLU A 576 2.94 -40.48 0.42
N GLY A 577 1.74 -40.58 1.02
CA GLY A 577 1.57 -40.84 2.44
C GLY A 577 1.62 -39.61 3.35
N ALA A 578 1.85 -38.40 2.82
CA ALA A 578 1.69 -37.17 3.58
C ALA A 578 0.20 -36.87 3.84
N ASN A 579 -0.15 -36.65 5.11
CA ASN A 579 -1.54 -36.47 5.52
C ASN A 579 -1.96 -35.01 5.72
N ALA A 580 -1.02 -34.10 5.99
CA ALA A 580 -1.27 -32.67 6.20
C ALA A 580 0.04 -31.88 6.10
N PRO A 581 -0.01 -30.60 5.67
CA PRO A 581 1.16 -29.74 5.67
C PRO A 581 1.63 -29.45 7.10
N VAL A 582 2.94 -29.25 7.22
CA VAL A 582 3.63 -28.89 8.44
C VAL A 582 4.27 -27.52 8.24
N PHE A 583 4.08 -26.66 9.22
CA PHE A 583 4.56 -25.30 9.21
C PHE A 583 5.52 -25.04 10.35
N VAL A 584 6.57 -24.27 10.07
CA VAL A 584 7.52 -23.78 11.07
C VAL A 584 7.23 -22.31 11.25
N VAL A 585 6.92 -21.91 12.48
CA VAL A 585 6.73 -20.51 12.85
C VAL A 585 7.81 -20.17 13.85
N SER A 586 8.65 -19.19 13.54
CA SER A 586 9.68 -18.67 14.46
C SER A 586 9.58 -17.15 14.47
N ALA A 587 9.36 -16.56 15.64
CA ALA A 587 9.22 -15.13 15.83
C ALA A 587 10.12 -14.62 16.95
N LEU A 588 10.71 -13.44 16.75
CA LEU A 588 11.52 -12.71 17.72
C LEU A 588 10.86 -11.36 17.96
N ARG A 589 10.82 -10.94 19.23
CA ARG A 589 10.35 -9.59 19.56
C ARG A 589 11.25 -8.53 18.95
N ASP A 590 10.74 -7.32 18.85
CA ASP A 590 11.61 -6.17 18.77
C ASP A 590 12.32 -5.95 20.10
N VAL A 591 13.63 -5.81 20.09
CA VAL A 591 14.41 -5.50 21.30
C VAL A 591 14.34 -4.00 21.65
N GLY A 592 13.98 -3.14 20.68
CA GLY A 592 13.99 -1.69 20.81
C GLY A 592 15.39 -1.12 21.01
N ILE A 593 15.48 -0.03 21.77
CA ILE A 593 16.74 0.58 22.22
C ILE A 593 16.83 0.55 23.76
N PRO A 594 18.00 0.75 24.38
CA PRO A 594 18.13 0.73 25.84
C PRO A 594 17.18 1.70 26.57
N GLU A 595 16.92 2.87 25.98
CA GLU A 595 16.03 3.90 26.52
C GLU A 595 14.55 3.53 26.38
N HIS A 596 14.21 2.76 25.35
CA HIS A 596 12.86 2.32 24.99
C HIS A 596 12.90 0.82 24.60
N PRO A 597 12.95 -0.09 25.58
CA PRO A 597 12.99 -1.51 25.29
C PRO A 597 11.68 -1.95 24.63
N GLY A 598 11.78 -2.74 23.57
CA GLY A 598 10.61 -3.25 22.83
C GLY A 598 9.77 -4.21 23.69
N GLY A 599 8.49 -4.37 23.36
CA GLY A 599 7.59 -5.22 24.14
C GLY A 599 7.83 -6.72 23.92
N GLN A 600 7.38 -7.53 24.88
CA GLN A 600 7.47 -8.99 24.78
C GLN A 600 6.30 -9.56 23.98
N LEU A 601 6.53 -10.65 23.24
CA LEU A 601 5.48 -11.33 22.48
C LEU A 601 4.47 -12.00 23.41
N GLN A 602 3.19 -11.94 23.05
CA GLN A 602 2.13 -12.69 23.71
C GLN A 602 1.96 -14.07 23.05
N ARG A 603 1.72 -14.08 21.74
CA ARG A 603 1.40 -15.32 21.00
C ARG A 603 1.71 -15.22 19.51
N ALA A 604 1.86 -16.38 18.88
CA ALA A 604 1.87 -16.53 17.43
C ALA A 604 0.65 -17.36 17.00
N GLN A 605 0.01 -16.91 15.92
CA GLN A 605 -1.19 -17.50 15.37
C GLN A 605 -0.97 -17.91 13.92
N VAL A 606 -1.48 -19.07 13.52
CA VAL A 606 -1.66 -19.40 12.11
C VAL A 606 -3.11 -19.10 11.75
N VAL A 607 -3.32 -18.21 10.78
CA VAL A 607 -4.62 -17.90 10.20
C VAL A 607 -4.76 -18.72 8.92
N LYS A 608 -5.73 -19.62 8.90
CA LYS A 608 -6.11 -20.44 7.74
C LYS A 608 -7.38 -19.88 7.12
N GLY A 609 -7.39 -19.76 5.79
CA GLY A 609 -8.59 -19.43 5.03
C GLY A 609 -8.80 -20.38 3.84
N TRP A 610 -10.05 -20.66 3.50
CA TRP A 610 -10.43 -21.46 2.32
C TRP A 610 -11.82 -21.07 1.82
N VAL A 611 -12.21 -21.61 0.68
CA VAL A 611 -13.56 -21.50 0.12
C VAL A 611 -14.19 -22.88 0.14
N ASP A 612 -15.40 -23.01 0.70
CA ASP A 612 -16.12 -24.28 0.75
C ASP A 612 -16.81 -24.64 -0.58
N ALA A 613 -17.44 -25.81 -0.64
CA ALA A 613 -18.10 -26.31 -1.84
C ALA A 613 -19.30 -25.43 -2.29
N GLU A 614 -19.90 -24.70 -1.35
CA GLU A 614 -20.99 -23.74 -1.60
C GLU A 614 -20.47 -22.36 -2.06
N GLY A 615 -19.15 -22.14 -2.04
CA GLY A 615 -18.53 -20.88 -2.42
C GLY A 615 -18.48 -19.86 -1.28
N HIS A 616 -18.72 -20.28 -0.04
CA HIS A 616 -18.61 -19.42 1.13
C HIS A 616 -17.16 -19.32 1.61
N PHE A 617 -16.82 -18.18 2.21
CA PHE A 617 -15.50 -17.97 2.78
C PHE A 617 -15.44 -18.58 4.17
N GLN A 618 -14.40 -19.36 4.42
CA GLN A 618 -14.17 -20.00 5.70
C GLN A 618 -12.84 -19.51 6.25
N GLN A 619 -12.81 -19.21 7.55
CA GLN A 619 -11.60 -18.84 8.28
C GLN A 619 -11.46 -19.63 9.57
N ARG A 620 -10.22 -19.87 9.97
CA ARG A 620 -9.88 -20.41 11.29
C ARG A 620 -8.54 -19.88 11.77
N VAL A 621 -8.50 -19.48 13.03
CA VAL A 621 -7.29 -18.98 13.70
C VAL A 621 -6.85 -20.02 14.72
N TYR A 622 -5.57 -20.38 14.69
CA TYR A 622 -4.95 -21.31 15.62
C TYR A 622 -3.87 -20.58 16.42
N ASP A 623 -3.96 -20.56 17.74
CA ASP A 623 -2.82 -20.22 18.60
C ASP A 623 -1.82 -21.38 18.52
N VAL A 624 -0.62 -21.13 17.99
CA VAL A 624 0.39 -22.17 17.73
C VAL A 624 1.62 -22.09 18.64
N ALA A 625 1.86 -20.93 19.25
CA ALA A 625 2.88 -20.71 20.27
C ALA A 625 2.50 -19.54 21.19
N GLY A 626 2.93 -19.58 22.45
CA GLY A 626 2.52 -18.60 23.47
C GLY A 626 1.07 -18.83 23.90
N GLY A 627 0.32 -17.75 24.15
CA GLY A 627 -1.10 -17.82 24.45
C GLY A 627 -1.61 -16.64 25.26
N ALA A 628 -2.85 -16.74 25.74
CA ALA A 628 -3.40 -15.76 26.68
C ALA A 628 -2.55 -15.69 27.95
N ASN A 629 -2.27 -14.48 28.40
CA ASN A 629 -1.49 -14.18 29.59
C ASN A 629 -2.11 -12.99 30.33
N GLU A 630 -1.61 -12.70 31.53
CA GLU A 630 -2.06 -11.58 32.37
C GLU A 630 -1.32 -10.27 32.04
N ALA A 631 -0.74 -10.16 30.84
CA ALA A 631 0.00 -8.97 30.45
C ALA A 631 -0.96 -7.81 30.16
N SER A 632 -0.60 -6.61 30.63
CA SER A 632 -1.42 -5.41 30.55
C SER A 632 -0.54 -4.15 30.64
N VAL A 633 -1.16 -2.99 30.82
CA VAL A 633 -0.48 -1.70 30.95
C VAL A 633 -1.03 -0.97 32.17
N ASP A 634 -0.17 -0.33 32.95
CA ASP A 634 -0.60 0.59 34.00
C ASP A 634 -1.19 1.87 33.34
N PRO A 635 -2.49 2.17 33.53
CA PRO A 635 -3.12 3.31 32.88
C PRO A 635 -2.65 4.67 33.40
N ALA A 636 -1.95 4.72 34.56
CA ALA A 636 -1.44 5.95 35.14
C ALA A 636 -0.02 6.30 34.67
N THR A 637 0.77 5.31 34.26
CA THR A 637 2.19 5.47 33.89
C THR A 637 2.51 5.01 32.46
N CYS A 638 1.61 4.26 31.83
CA CYS A 638 1.86 3.56 30.57
C CYS A 638 3.00 2.52 30.60
N GLU A 639 3.36 2.04 31.80
CA GLU A 639 4.34 0.97 31.95
C GLU A 639 3.70 -0.41 31.67
N PRO A 640 4.34 -1.27 30.86
CA PRO A 640 3.89 -2.65 30.67
C PRO A 640 3.95 -3.45 31.98
N VAL A 641 2.96 -4.33 32.18
CA VAL A 641 2.83 -5.22 33.33
C VAL A 641 2.67 -6.65 32.84
N GLY A 642 3.24 -7.61 33.57
CA GLY A 642 3.14 -9.04 33.26
C GLY A 642 4.27 -9.54 32.36
N ALA A 643 4.29 -10.85 32.13
CA ALA A 643 5.33 -11.52 31.36
C ALA A 643 4.86 -11.82 29.92
N GLY A 644 5.80 -11.87 28.99
CA GLY A 644 5.64 -12.41 27.64
C GLY A 644 6.87 -13.22 27.24
N HIS A 645 7.10 -13.30 25.93
CA HIS A 645 8.17 -14.08 25.33
C HIS A 645 9.12 -13.21 24.52
N ASP A 646 10.43 -13.43 24.65
CA ASP A 646 11.42 -12.80 23.76
C ASP A 646 11.45 -13.50 22.38
N ALA A 647 11.11 -14.78 22.36
CA ALA A 647 11.05 -15.60 21.16
C ALA A 647 9.90 -16.62 21.27
N LEU A 648 9.26 -16.91 20.15
CA LEU A 648 8.28 -17.97 19.99
C LEU A 648 8.71 -18.86 18.83
N CYS A 649 8.73 -20.18 19.03
CA CYS A 649 8.96 -21.11 17.93
C CYS A 649 8.08 -22.36 18.08
N THR A 650 7.50 -22.81 16.97
CA THR A 650 6.72 -24.04 16.91
C THR A 650 6.80 -24.71 15.54
N VAL A 651 6.67 -26.03 15.53
CA VAL A 651 6.43 -26.83 14.33
C VAL A 651 5.00 -27.35 14.43
N TRP A 652 4.11 -26.74 13.65
CA TRP A 652 2.67 -26.96 13.74
C TRP A 652 2.15 -27.68 12.49
N ARG A 653 1.32 -28.69 12.69
CA ARG A 653 0.64 -29.43 11.60
C ARG A 653 -0.83 -29.03 11.59
N ASP A 654 -1.38 -28.74 10.42
CA ASP A 654 -2.80 -28.41 10.28
C ASP A 654 -3.68 -29.60 10.71
N PRO A 655 -4.42 -29.49 11.83
CA PRO A 655 -5.21 -30.60 12.35
C PRO A 655 -6.54 -30.79 11.60
N ASP A 656 -6.98 -29.80 10.83
CA ASP A 656 -8.23 -29.81 10.08
C ASP A 656 -7.95 -29.69 8.57
N PHE A 657 -6.82 -30.25 8.12
CA PHE A 657 -6.43 -30.22 6.72
C PHE A 657 -7.38 -31.07 5.86
N ASP A 658 -7.77 -30.51 4.72
CA ASP A 658 -8.52 -31.20 3.68
C ASP A 658 -7.75 -31.09 2.36
N ALA A 659 -7.24 -32.22 1.88
CA ALA A 659 -6.46 -32.28 0.65
C ALA A 659 -7.27 -31.91 -0.60
N ALA A 660 -8.60 -31.98 -0.54
CA ALA A 660 -9.48 -31.66 -1.66
C ALA A 660 -9.79 -30.15 -1.80
N THR A 661 -9.36 -29.33 -0.83
CA THR A 661 -9.74 -27.92 -0.74
C THR A 661 -8.52 -27.02 -0.78
N ASN A 662 -8.51 -26.03 -1.67
CA ASN A 662 -7.46 -24.99 -1.68
C ASN A 662 -7.47 -24.23 -0.35
N ALA A 663 -6.29 -23.92 0.18
CA ALA A 663 -6.16 -23.21 1.45
C ALA A 663 -5.01 -22.20 1.41
N VAL A 664 -5.16 -21.13 2.19
CA VAL A 664 -4.12 -20.11 2.40
C VAL A 664 -3.81 -20.01 3.89
N TYR A 665 -2.53 -19.88 4.23
CA TYR A 665 -2.04 -19.80 5.59
C TYR A 665 -1.12 -18.59 5.74
N TYR A 666 -1.30 -17.78 6.77
CA TYR A 666 -0.30 -16.79 7.15
C TYR A 666 -0.18 -16.73 8.67
N VAL A 667 0.92 -16.15 9.15
CA VAL A 667 1.18 -16.00 10.58
C VAL A 667 0.85 -14.58 11.02
N ARG A 668 0.14 -14.47 12.14
CA ARG A 668 0.01 -13.24 12.91
C ARG A 668 0.74 -13.40 14.24
N VAL A 669 1.65 -12.50 14.56
CA VAL A 669 2.34 -12.48 15.87
C VAL A 669 1.85 -11.26 16.63
N LEU A 670 1.48 -11.44 17.90
CA LEU A 670 0.98 -10.37 18.75
C LEU A 670 1.98 -10.09 19.87
N GLU A 671 2.31 -8.82 20.07
CA GLU A 671 2.98 -8.33 21.26
C GLU A 671 2.02 -8.37 22.47
N ASN A 672 2.56 -8.27 23.69
CA ASN A 672 1.76 -7.89 24.84
C ASN A 672 1.17 -6.47 24.62
N PRO A 673 0.03 -6.14 25.25
CA PRO A 673 -0.55 -4.81 25.14
C PRO A 673 0.43 -3.71 25.60
N SER A 674 0.44 -2.59 24.91
CA SER A 674 1.19 -1.37 25.25
C SER A 674 0.26 -0.15 25.20
N CYS A 675 0.67 1.00 25.75
CA CYS A 675 -0.12 2.22 25.60
C CYS A 675 -0.02 2.74 24.17
N ARG A 676 -1.18 3.04 23.57
CA ARG A 676 -1.32 3.80 22.32
C ARG A 676 -0.78 5.23 22.52
N TRP A 677 -0.24 5.87 21.49
CA TRP A 677 0.30 7.23 21.56
C TRP A 677 -0.67 8.23 22.20
N SER A 678 -1.97 8.09 21.92
CA SER A 678 -2.99 9.00 22.43
C SER A 678 -3.11 8.93 23.96
N ALA A 679 -2.98 7.74 24.55
CA ALA A 679 -2.97 7.58 26.00
C ALA A 679 -1.70 8.17 26.62
N ARG A 680 -0.53 7.96 25.98
CA ARG A 680 0.75 8.53 26.42
C ARG A 680 0.70 10.06 26.45
N GLN A 681 0.24 10.66 25.36
CA GLN A 681 0.15 12.11 25.24
C GLN A 681 -0.92 12.72 26.13
N CYS A 682 -2.01 12.00 26.44
CA CYS A 682 -2.94 12.42 27.48
C CYS A 682 -2.27 12.50 28.86
N LEU A 683 -1.31 11.61 29.17
CA LEU A 683 -0.56 11.65 30.43
C LEU A 683 0.47 12.79 30.47
N GLU A 684 1.02 13.20 29.33
CA GLU A 684 1.95 14.34 29.21
C GLU A 684 1.28 15.70 29.48
N LEU A 685 -0.04 15.79 29.28
CA LEU A 685 -0.81 17.01 29.58
C LEU A 685 -1.18 17.11 31.08
N PRO A 686 -1.12 18.33 31.66
CA PRO A 686 -1.73 18.61 32.96
C PRO A 686 -3.19 18.18 32.97
N GLU A 687 -3.67 17.60 34.09
CA GLU A 687 -5.02 17.04 34.14
C GLU A 687 -6.12 18.04 33.73
N ALA A 688 -5.96 19.32 34.11
CA ALA A 688 -6.88 20.39 33.77
C ALA A 688 -6.88 20.81 32.29
N GLU A 689 -5.83 20.45 31.54
CA GLU A 689 -5.64 20.76 30.12
C GLU A 689 -5.99 19.57 29.20
N ARG A 690 -6.27 18.39 29.77
CA ARG A 690 -6.62 17.19 29.00
C ARG A 690 -7.94 17.38 28.27
N PRO A 691 -7.99 17.21 26.93
CA PRO A 691 -9.22 17.30 26.17
C PRO A 691 -10.21 16.17 26.54
N PRO A 692 -11.51 16.30 26.18
CA PRO A 692 -12.51 15.28 26.46
C PRO A 692 -12.18 13.89 25.89
N SER A 693 -11.45 13.83 24.77
CA SER A 693 -10.96 12.59 24.14
C SER A 693 -10.12 11.73 25.08
N CYS A 694 -9.41 12.33 26.05
CA CYS A 694 -8.64 11.60 27.05
C CYS A 694 -9.49 10.85 28.08
N ARG A 695 -10.82 11.05 28.11
CA ARG A 695 -11.70 10.51 29.16
C ARG A 695 -12.99 9.88 28.65
N ASN A 696 -13.35 10.09 27.39
CA ASN A 696 -14.63 9.66 26.82
C ASN A 696 -14.58 8.30 26.10
N GLY A 697 -13.41 7.67 26.00
CA GLY A 697 -13.24 6.39 25.30
C GLY A 697 -13.41 6.49 23.78
N ALA A 698 -13.15 7.66 23.19
CA ALA A 698 -13.25 7.86 21.73
C ALA A 698 -12.28 6.96 20.94
N VAL A 699 -11.11 6.67 21.51
CA VAL A 699 -10.13 5.72 20.98
C VAL A 699 -9.64 4.79 22.09
N PRO A 700 -9.17 3.58 21.76
CA PRO A 700 -8.54 2.69 22.74
C PRO A 700 -7.36 3.36 23.45
N THR A 701 -7.19 3.09 24.74
CA THR A 701 -6.03 3.56 25.51
C THR A 701 -4.81 2.66 25.36
N THR A 702 -5.04 1.41 24.92
CA THR A 702 -4.00 0.41 24.70
C THR A 702 -4.03 -0.05 23.26
N ILE A 703 -2.87 -0.43 22.74
CA ILE A 703 -2.69 -1.07 21.46
C ILE A 703 -2.04 -2.43 21.65
N GLN A 704 -2.24 -3.35 20.70
CA GLN A 704 -1.53 -4.62 20.66
C GLN A 704 -0.85 -4.76 19.30
N GLU A 705 0.41 -4.33 19.30
CA GLU A 705 1.30 -4.35 18.15
C GLU A 705 1.46 -5.77 17.61
N ARG A 706 1.70 -5.87 16.30
CA ARG A 706 1.64 -7.14 15.59
C ARG A 706 2.47 -7.18 14.32
N LEU A 707 2.72 -8.41 13.88
CA LEU A 707 3.30 -8.76 12.60
C LEU A 707 2.34 -9.63 11.80
N TRP A 708 2.36 -9.46 10.48
CA TRP A 708 1.73 -10.36 9.51
C TRP A 708 2.77 -10.86 8.49
N THR A 709 2.93 -12.18 8.36
CA THR A 709 3.77 -12.75 7.30
C THR A 709 3.02 -12.77 5.97
N SER A 710 3.74 -12.75 4.85
CA SER A 710 3.13 -13.15 3.58
C SER A 710 2.51 -14.56 3.66
N PRO A 711 1.44 -14.84 2.90
CA PRO A 711 0.80 -16.15 2.96
C PRO A 711 1.60 -17.26 2.27
N ILE A 712 1.32 -18.51 2.65
CA ILE A 712 1.67 -19.73 1.94
C ILE A 712 0.37 -20.35 1.41
N TRP A 713 0.36 -20.76 0.15
CA TRP A 713 -0.81 -21.34 -0.51
C TRP A 713 -0.69 -22.86 -0.67
N TYR A 714 -1.80 -23.56 -0.49
CA TYR A 714 -2.02 -24.94 -0.87
C TYR A 714 -3.01 -24.99 -2.04
N SER A 715 -2.63 -25.68 -3.12
CA SER A 715 -3.51 -26.00 -4.23
C SER A 715 -3.88 -27.48 -4.18
N ALA A 716 -5.16 -27.78 -4.08
CA ALA A 716 -5.68 -29.13 -4.17
C ALA A 716 -5.43 -29.69 -5.59
N GLU A 717 -5.09 -30.98 -5.69
CA GLU A 717 -5.00 -31.64 -6.99
C GLU A 717 -6.37 -31.59 -7.67
N ALA A 718 -6.41 -31.14 -8.93
CA ALA A 718 -7.63 -31.23 -9.74
C ALA A 718 -8.09 -32.70 -9.78
N PRO A 719 -9.39 -33.00 -9.63
CA PRO A 719 -9.87 -34.37 -9.77
C PRO A 719 -9.36 -34.91 -11.10
N ARG A 720 -8.61 -36.03 -11.07
CA ARG A 720 -8.19 -36.71 -12.30
C ARG A 720 -9.47 -37.07 -13.06
N ALA A 721 -9.70 -36.38 -14.18
CA ALA A 721 -10.85 -36.56 -15.05
C ALA A 721 -10.92 -37.97 -15.65
#